data_AF-A0A9W8ID38-F1
#
_entry.id   AF-A0A9W8ID38-F1
#
_cell.length_a   1.000
_cell.length_b   1.000
_cell.length_c   1.000
_cell.angle_alpha   90.00
_cell.angle_beta   90.00
_cell.angle_gamma   90.00
#
_symmetry.space_group_name_H-M   'P 1'
#
loop_
_entity.id
_entity.type
_entity.pdbx_description
1 polymer ?
#
loop_
_entity_poly.entity_id
_entity_poly.type
_entity_poly.pdbx_seq_one_letter_code
_entity_poly.pdbx_strand_id
1 'polypeptide(L)'
;MADAQSLYVQFKHAGLEQVDDGDDNNKINQFLETLEFINYAWNKHAAVGVAAFKAFDNQFVVKQNIHTVLSDLDFSNEQMQEALQLYYRARHSCSVADEARARVSELPALFASADFRRLAVFAGQGGMDNYMDETRSVFAVYRPLVEDFVREMAEFIKQEAQAPLFASLYQYGLDVMHWIEYPEDTPEQSYMISVPVCLPIVGMTQLMQIMVLYKSLGISPAELADKFDLATGHSQGIVSAVVLSMATDEESFYRVSKKALGLWILTGTFPQLDYPLVDPPPLEADESAVPTPMVAVLKLTRTQLQTQIDRFNEGRNNDTKVHLSLINGPRMHVVSGVTSSLRQFIKLLTTNFDTTGSDQTRVPYSQRKPRVAVKYLSINGPYHSILLEHACAGACTYAEEHEWLLDGHQLRRPVKTYEDGRNIQGISNLSQYLLRCMMVFRVDWPAAVELPGLTHVVDFGPGGTSGIGSIVQRIYEGRGIAVVCAGAFVSYGSPMRAKADLYRFHVDDILPPKSWVEEFAPRLVRCIGGNSLHIDTPMSRLLGRPPVMVAGMTPSTVSAEFVSAVINAGYHIELSGGGHFSEPMLRDKVDKILKLVEAGSSITVNSIYVNPFLWNIQYPALQAMRREGIPMEGLCIGAGVPSFDVCNDIIAHIREIGFRHIGLKPGSVSTIRL
;
A
#
# COMPACT_ATOMS: atom_id res chain seq x y z
N MET A 1 12.97 -27.06 -38.81
CA MET A 1 12.80 -25.69 -39.33
C MET A 1 11.66 -25.59 -40.34
N ALA A 2 11.61 -26.44 -41.37
CA ALA A 2 10.49 -26.47 -42.32
C ALA A 2 9.10 -26.63 -41.65
N ASP A 3 9.01 -27.53 -40.67
CA ASP A 3 7.75 -27.77 -39.92
C ASP A 3 7.34 -26.55 -39.09
N ALA A 4 8.30 -25.85 -38.47
CA ALA A 4 8.03 -24.66 -37.66
C ALA A 4 7.56 -23.48 -38.53
N GLN A 5 8.15 -23.28 -39.71
CA GLN A 5 7.76 -22.24 -40.64
C GLN A 5 6.36 -22.49 -41.22
N SER A 6 6.06 -23.74 -41.60
CA SER A 6 4.72 -24.13 -42.04
C SER A 6 3.68 -23.91 -40.95
N LEU A 7 4.02 -24.27 -39.71
CA LEU A 7 3.12 -24.12 -38.57
C LEU A 7 2.88 -22.66 -38.17
N TYR A 8 3.89 -21.80 -38.28
CA TYR A 8 3.76 -20.36 -38.06
C TYR A 8 2.86 -19.70 -39.12
N VAL A 9 2.98 -20.10 -40.39
CA VAL A 9 2.07 -19.64 -41.44
C VAL A 9 0.63 -20.08 -41.15
N GLN A 10 0.42 -21.32 -40.68
CA GLN A 10 -0.91 -21.79 -40.27
C GLN A 10 -1.46 -21.01 -39.07
N PHE A 11 -0.63 -20.68 -38.08
CA PHE A 11 -0.99 -19.82 -36.95
C PHE A 11 -1.46 -18.44 -37.41
N LYS A 12 -0.69 -17.78 -38.29
CA LYS A 12 -1.07 -16.49 -38.88
C LYS A 12 -2.36 -16.53 -39.70
N HIS A 13 -2.65 -17.65 -40.36
CA HIS A 13 -3.93 -17.85 -41.05
C HIS A 13 -5.10 -18.18 -40.12
N ALA A 14 -4.83 -18.69 -38.91
CA ALA A 14 -5.83 -19.06 -37.91
C ALA A 14 -6.22 -17.91 -36.97
N GLY A 15 -5.48 -16.78 -36.94
CA GLY A 15 -5.74 -15.65 -36.05
C GLY A 15 -5.13 -14.29 -36.46
N LEU A 16 -6.05 -13.31 -36.58
CA LEU A 16 -6.07 -11.82 -36.51
C LEU A 16 -5.17 -10.91 -37.39
N GLU A 17 -5.87 -9.92 -37.98
CA GLU A 17 -5.42 -8.78 -38.78
C GLU A 17 -4.41 -7.89 -38.02
N GLN A 18 -3.37 -7.42 -38.74
CA GLN A 18 -2.41 -6.46 -38.22
C GLN A 18 -3.09 -5.09 -38.03
N VAL A 19 -3.20 -4.64 -36.78
CA VAL A 19 -3.40 -3.22 -36.48
C VAL A 19 -2.02 -2.58 -36.33
N ASP A 20 -1.75 -1.59 -37.16
CA ASP A 20 -0.49 -0.84 -37.21
C ASP A 20 -0.54 0.29 -36.18
N ASP A 21 -0.04 0.03 -34.97
CA ASP A 21 0.06 1.00 -33.87
C ASP A 21 1.49 1.02 -33.33
N GLY A 22 2.19 2.16 -33.45
CA GLY A 22 3.33 2.62 -32.63
C GLY A 22 4.55 1.70 -32.39
N ASP A 23 5.75 2.28 -32.35
CA ASP A 23 7.02 1.52 -32.25
C ASP A 23 7.17 0.72 -30.91
N ASP A 24 6.61 1.21 -29.78
CA ASP A 24 6.64 0.50 -28.49
C ASP A 24 5.57 -0.61 -28.38
N ASN A 25 4.38 -0.40 -28.95
CA ASN A 25 3.34 -1.43 -29.04
C ASN A 25 3.80 -2.64 -29.88
N ASN A 26 4.68 -2.40 -30.85
CA ASN A 26 5.22 -3.45 -31.70
C ASN A 26 6.01 -4.53 -30.92
N LYS A 27 6.77 -4.14 -29.87
CA LYS A 27 7.52 -5.11 -29.05
C LYS A 27 6.63 -5.95 -28.14
N ILE A 28 5.64 -5.31 -27.50
CA ILE A 28 4.66 -5.97 -26.64
C ILE A 28 3.86 -6.98 -27.46
N ASN A 29 3.36 -6.56 -28.63
CA ASN A 29 2.59 -7.41 -29.53
C ASN A 29 3.42 -8.60 -30.04
N GLN A 30 4.68 -8.39 -30.44
CA GLN A 30 5.57 -9.47 -30.84
C GLN A 30 5.82 -10.48 -29.71
N PHE A 31 5.95 -9.99 -28.47
CA PHE A 31 6.18 -10.84 -27.30
C PHE A 31 4.97 -11.74 -27.01
N LEU A 32 3.76 -11.15 -27.00
CA LEU A 32 2.49 -11.88 -26.84
C LEU A 32 2.28 -12.87 -27.97
N GLU A 33 2.44 -12.44 -29.22
CA GLU A 33 2.29 -13.29 -30.40
C GLU A 33 3.25 -14.51 -30.34
N THR A 34 4.47 -14.32 -29.84
CA THR A 34 5.43 -15.42 -29.68
C THR A 34 4.92 -16.44 -28.65
N LEU A 35 4.38 -15.99 -27.52
CA LEU A 35 3.80 -16.84 -26.49
C LEU A 35 2.53 -17.56 -26.98
N GLU A 36 1.67 -16.87 -27.74
CA GLU A 36 0.51 -17.45 -28.39
C GLU A 36 0.91 -18.54 -29.39
N PHE A 37 1.90 -18.25 -30.24
CA PHE A 37 2.44 -19.22 -31.19
C PHE A 37 3.01 -20.44 -30.49
N ILE A 38 3.75 -20.28 -29.38
CA ILE A 38 4.26 -21.43 -28.59
C ILE A 38 3.11 -22.32 -28.13
N ASN A 39 2.03 -21.73 -27.60
CA ASN A 39 0.85 -22.47 -27.14
C ASN A 39 0.10 -23.13 -28.31
N TYR A 40 -0.02 -22.46 -29.45
CA TYR A 40 -0.59 -23.02 -30.69
C TYR A 40 0.24 -24.21 -31.19
N ALA A 41 1.56 -24.03 -31.27
CA ALA A 41 2.49 -25.03 -31.73
C ALA A 41 2.49 -26.27 -30.85
N TRP A 42 2.29 -26.09 -29.54
CA TRP A 42 2.16 -27.20 -28.61
C TRP A 42 1.02 -28.16 -28.99
N ASN A 43 -0.17 -27.60 -29.29
CA ASN A 43 -1.37 -28.37 -29.60
C ASN A 43 -1.30 -29.06 -30.97
N LYS A 44 -0.46 -28.57 -31.89
CA LYS A 44 -0.36 -29.05 -33.26
C LYS A 44 0.87 -29.92 -33.51
N HIS A 45 1.99 -29.59 -32.87
CA HIS A 45 3.28 -30.28 -33.03
C HIS A 45 4.16 -30.06 -31.79
N ALA A 46 3.97 -30.87 -30.74
CA ALA A 46 4.63 -30.74 -29.43
C ALA A 46 6.14 -30.47 -29.48
N ALA A 47 6.91 -31.16 -30.36
CA ALA A 47 8.36 -30.92 -30.48
C ALA A 47 8.72 -29.50 -30.94
N VAL A 48 7.89 -28.86 -31.78
CA VAL A 48 8.07 -27.47 -32.19
C VAL A 48 7.72 -26.55 -31.02
N GLY A 49 6.66 -26.86 -30.27
CA GLY A 49 6.31 -26.15 -29.04
C GLY A 49 7.43 -26.16 -27.99
N VAL A 50 8.02 -27.33 -27.71
CA VAL A 50 9.17 -27.49 -26.80
C VAL A 50 10.36 -26.63 -27.28
N ALA A 51 10.72 -26.73 -28.56
CA ALA A 51 11.84 -26.00 -29.11
C ALA A 51 11.63 -24.48 -29.07
N ALA A 52 10.42 -24.01 -29.43
CA ALA A 52 10.05 -22.61 -29.41
C ALA A 52 10.03 -22.05 -27.98
N PHE A 53 9.46 -22.77 -27.01
CA PHE A 53 9.46 -22.36 -25.61
C PHE A 53 10.88 -22.28 -25.04
N LYS A 54 11.73 -23.29 -25.28
CA LYS A 54 13.13 -23.27 -24.84
C LYS A 54 13.90 -22.09 -25.45
N ALA A 55 13.67 -21.78 -26.73
CA ALA A 55 14.28 -20.63 -27.38
C ALA A 55 13.84 -19.30 -26.75
N PHE A 56 12.52 -19.14 -26.52
CA PHE A 56 11.95 -17.97 -25.86
C PHE A 56 12.49 -17.80 -24.42
N ASP A 57 12.44 -18.87 -23.62
CA ASP A 57 12.91 -18.87 -22.24
C ASP A 57 14.41 -18.52 -22.18
N ASN A 58 15.23 -19.08 -23.07
CA ASN A 58 16.65 -18.74 -23.16
C ASN A 58 16.92 -17.29 -23.59
N GLN A 59 16.07 -16.72 -24.44
CA GLN A 59 16.24 -15.36 -24.94
C GLN A 59 15.82 -14.31 -23.90
N PHE A 60 14.68 -14.51 -23.24
CA PHE A 60 14.04 -13.48 -22.42
C PHE A 60 14.11 -13.77 -20.92
N VAL A 61 14.03 -15.03 -20.49
CA VAL A 61 13.78 -15.41 -19.08
C VAL A 61 14.99 -16.06 -18.40
N VAL A 62 15.99 -16.55 -19.14
CA VAL A 62 17.15 -17.20 -18.51
C VAL A 62 17.97 -16.24 -17.65
N LYS A 63 18.00 -14.96 -17.99
CA LYS A 63 18.77 -13.94 -17.26
C LYS A 63 17.93 -13.16 -16.25
N GLN A 64 16.60 -13.28 -16.29
CA GLN A 64 15.64 -12.49 -15.51
C GLN A 64 14.30 -13.22 -15.39
N ASN A 65 13.51 -12.97 -14.37
CA ASN A 65 12.21 -13.64 -14.26
C ASN A 65 11.18 -13.07 -15.25
N ILE A 66 10.23 -13.87 -15.72
CA ILE A 66 9.15 -13.39 -16.62
C ILE A 66 8.40 -12.19 -16.04
N HIS A 67 8.19 -12.13 -14.73
CA HIS A 67 7.52 -11.00 -14.08
C HIS A 67 8.32 -9.69 -14.21
N THR A 68 9.65 -9.75 -14.11
CA THR A 68 10.50 -8.56 -14.25
C THR A 68 10.57 -8.13 -15.72
N VAL A 69 10.67 -9.08 -16.65
CA VAL A 69 10.66 -8.79 -18.10
C VAL A 69 9.40 -8.03 -18.50
N LEU A 70 8.22 -8.49 -18.06
CA LEU A 70 6.96 -7.84 -18.40
C LEU A 70 6.82 -6.47 -17.73
N SER A 71 7.31 -6.33 -16.50
CA SER A 71 7.31 -5.05 -15.79
C SER A 71 8.25 -4.03 -16.43
N ASP A 72 9.42 -4.44 -16.90
CA ASP A 72 10.42 -3.55 -17.51
C ASP A 72 10.04 -3.16 -18.95
N LEU A 73 9.08 -3.87 -19.56
CA LEU A 73 8.46 -3.54 -20.85
C LEU A 73 7.14 -2.75 -20.70
N ASP A 74 6.80 -2.30 -19.48
CA ASP A 74 5.62 -1.47 -19.20
C ASP A 74 4.28 -2.06 -19.68
N PHE A 75 4.10 -3.38 -19.58
CA PHE A 75 2.84 -4.05 -19.89
C PHE A 75 1.69 -3.51 -19.01
N SER A 76 0.50 -3.35 -19.60
CA SER A 76 -0.73 -3.10 -18.83
C SER A 76 -1.03 -4.29 -17.90
N ASN A 77 -1.91 -4.08 -16.92
CA ASN A 77 -2.33 -5.15 -16.01
C ASN A 77 -2.97 -6.33 -16.76
N GLU A 78 -3.80 -6.07 -17.77
CA GLU A 78 -4.46 -7.09 -18.58
C GLU A 78 -3.42 -7.84 -19.43
N GLN A 79 -2.55 -7.12 -20.12
CA GLN A 79 -1.50 -7.70 -20.96
C GLN A 79 -0.52 -8.55 -20.12
N MET A 80 -0.18 -8.10 -18.91
CA MET A 80 0.70 -8.85 -18.02
C MET A 80 0.04 -10.16 -17.56
N GLN A 81 -1.25 -10.13 -17.22
CA GLN A 81 -1.99 -11.35 -16.85
C GLN A 81 -2.03 -12.35 -18.02
N GLU A 82 -2.34 -11.88 -19.22
CA GLU A 82 -2.37 -12.70 -20.44
C GLU A 82 -1.01 -13.33 -20.74
N ALA A 83 0.06 -12.53 -20.76
CA ALA A 83 1.42 -13.01 -21.01
C ALA A 83 1.85 -14.07 -19.98
N LEU A 84 1.56 -13.84 -18.70
CA LEU A 84 1.91 -14.79 -17.64
C LEU A 84 1.11 -16.07 -17.74
N GLN A 85 -0.19 -16.00 -18.06
CA GLN A 85 -1.02 -17.17 -18.28
C GLN A 85 -0.47 -18.04 -19.42
N LEU A 86 -0.14 -17.43 -20.57
CA LEU A 86 0.45 -18.12 -21.71
C LEU A 86 1.81 -18.73 -21.37
N TYR A 87 2.65 -18.00 -20.63
CA TYR A 87 3.97 -18.45 -20.22
C TYR A 87 3.91 -19.65 -19.26
N TYR A 88 3.14 -19.58 -18.17
CA TYR A 88 3.06 -20.67 -17.20
C TYR A 88 2.41 -21.93 -17.81
N ARG A 89 1.44 -21.77 -18.72
CA ARG A 89 0.88 -22.89 -19.49
C ARG A 89 1.92 -23.56 -20.37
N ALA A 90 2.70 -22.78 -21.12
CA ALA A 90 3.78 -23.31 -21.97
C ALA A 90 4.88 -23.98 -21.11
N ARG A 91 5.27 -23.36 -20.00
CA ARG A 91 6.27 -23.90 -19.06
C ARG A 91 5.85 -25.24 -18.48
N HIS A 92 4.61 -25.35 -18.00
CA HIS A 92 4.08 -26.61 -17.47
C HIS A 92 4.09 -27.71 -18.54
N SER A 93 3.60 -27.39 -19.73
CA SER A 93 3.59 -28.33 -20.85
C SER A 93 5.02 -28.80 -21.19
N CYS A 94 6.00 -27.88 -21.15
CA CYS A 94 7.42 -28.20 -21.32
C CYS A 94 7.99 -29.10 -20.24
N SER A 95 7.65 -28.88 -18.97
CA SER A 95 8.12 -29.76 -17.88
C SER A 95 7.60 -31.19 -18.00
N VAL A 96 6.36 -31.38 -18.47
CA VAL A 96 5.77 -32.71 -18.67
C VAL A 96 6.42 -33.46 -19.84
N ALA A 97 6.75 -32.75 -20.92
CA ALA A 97 7.26 -33.39 -22.15
C ALA A 97 8.76 -33.71 -22.13
N ASP A 98 9.57 -33.01 -21.34
CA ASP A 98 11.04 -33.07 -21.45
C ASP A 98 11.72 -33.86 -20.32
N GLU A 99 10.96 -34.41 -19.35
CA GLU A 99 11.47 -35.02 -18.09
C GLU A 99 12.61 -34.19 -17.44
N ALA A 100 12.62 -32.89 -17.71
CA ALA A 100 13.79 -32.07 -17.45
C ALA A 100 13.87 -31.78 -15.96
N ARG A 101 15.03 -32.10 -15.37
CA ARG A 101 15.39 -31.71 -14.00
C ARG A 101 14.98 -30.26 -13.76
N ALA A 102 14.24 -30.02 -12.69
CA ALA A 102 13.91 -28.69 -12.22
C ALA A 102 15.18 -27.84 -12.24
N ARG A 103 15.17 -26.75 -13.01
CA ARG A 103 16.29 -25.80 -12.99
C ARG A 103 16.39 -25.25 -11.58
N VAL A 104 17.57 -25.42 -10.96
CA VAL A 104 17.93 -24.68 -9.75
C VAL A 104 18.02 -23.22 -10.16
N SER A 105 16.96 -22.45 -9.92
CA SER A 105 17.00 -21.00 -10.12
C SER A 105 17.80 -20.39 -8.97
N GLU A 106 18.67 -19.44 -9.29
CA GLU A 106 19.17 -18.53 -8.25
C GLU A 106 17.98 -17.85 -7.57
N LEU A 107 18.12 -17.57 -6.28
CA LEU A 107 17.08 -16.86 -5.53
C LEU A 107 17.16 -15.36 -5.88
N PRO A 108 16.00 -14.68 -6.05
CA PRO A 108 15.96 -13.23 -6.20
C PRO A 108 16.63 -12.49 -5.05
N ALA A 109 17.14 -11.28 -5.31
CA ALA A 109 17.91 -10.48 -4.35
C ALA A 109 17.17 -10.28 -3.02
N LEU A 110 15.84 -10.06 -3.09
CA LEU A 110 15.00 -9.92 -1.90
C LEU A 110 15.12 -11.10 -0.95
N PHE A 111 15.26 -12.33 -1.47
CA PHE A 111 15.29 -13.57 -0.69
C PHE A 111 16.70 -14.16 -0.51
N ALA A 112 17.69 -13.69 -1.29
CA ALA A 112 19.08 -14.12 -1.22
C ALA A 112 19.95 -13.29 -0.26
N SER A 113 19.69 -11.98 -0.14
CA SER A 113 20.54 -11.08 0.65
C SER A 113 20.46 -11.36 2.16
N ALA A 114 21.57 -11.32 2.90
CA ALA A 114 21.50 -11.41 4.37
C ALA A 114 21.13 -10.06 5.02
N ASP A 115 21.25 -8.96 4.29
CA ASP A 115 21.12 -7.59 4.82
C ASP A 115 19.64 -7.15 4.96
N PHE A 116 18.72 -7.87 4.34
CA PHE A 116 17.29 -7.54 4.44
C PHE A 116 16.62 -8.29 5.58
N ARG A 117 15.88 -7.52 6.36
CA ARG A 117 14.90 -8.01 7.32
C ARG A 117 13.52 -7.93 6.72
N ARG A 118 12.82 -9.06 6.64
CA ARG A 118 11.53 -9.17 5.94
C ARG A 118 10.39 -9.59 6.84
N LEU A 119 9.25 -8.94 6.62
CA LEU A 119 7.98 -9.23 7.25
C LEU A 119 6.99 -9.72 6.18
N ALA A 120 6.37 -10.88 6.39
CA ALA A 120 5.20 -11.30 5.63
C ALA A 120 3.93 -10.77 6.32
N VAL A 121 3.06 -10.09 5.57
CA VAL A 121 1.74 -9.67 6.05
C VAL A 121 0.62 -10.23 5.21
N PHE A 122 -0.50 -10.46 5.89
CA PHE A 122 -1.73 -11.04 5.34
C PHE A 122 -2.93 -10.17 5.72
N ALA A 123 -3.91 -10.04 4.83
CA ALA A 123 -5.04 -9.12 5.04
C ALA A 123 -6.25 -9.77 5.71
N GLY A 124 -7.11 -8.92 6.28
CA GLY A 124 -8.47 -9.26 6.68
C GLY A 124 -9.50 -9.04 5.55
N GLN A 125 -10.79 -9.04 5.90
CA GLN A 125 -11.92 -8.87 4.98
C GLN A 125 -12.13 -7.42 4.48
N GLY A 126 -11.60 -6.42 5.18
CA GLY A 126 -12.02 -5.03 5.03
C GLY A 126 -11.70 -4.39 3.66
N GLY A 127 -12.74 -3.99 2.91
CA GLY A 127 -12.64 -3.02 1.82
C GLY A 127 -12.51 -3.59 0.41
N MET A 128 -12.87 -4.86 0.22
CA MET A 128 -12.55 -5.64 -0.97
C MET A 128 -13.81 -6.22 -1.62
N ASP A 129 -14.60 -5.39 -2.30
CA ASP A 129 -15.82 -5.86 -2.96
C ASP A 129 -15.51 -6.87 -4.09
N ASN A 130 -14.31 -6.82 -4.68
CA ASN A 130 -13.92 -7.64 -5.84
C ASN A 130 -12.93 -8.78 -5.51
N TYR A 131 -12.92 -9.31 -4.28
CA TYR A 131 -11.97 -10.36 -3.89
C TYR A 131 -12.07 -11.63 -4.76
N MET A 132 -13.26 -11.92 -5.29
CA MET A 132 -13.47 -13.07 -6.16
C MET A 132 -12.76 -12.89 -7.52
N ASP A 133 -12.68 -11.67 -8.03
CA ASP A 133 -11.95 -11.37 -9.28
C ASP A 133 -10.45 -11.60 -9.10
N GLU A 134 -9.90 -11.24 -7.94
CA GLU A 134 -8.51 -11.56 -7.64
C GLU A 134 -8.28 -13.08 -7.51
N THR A 135 -9.22 -13.79 -6.89
CA THR A 135 -9.18 -15.26 -6.81
C THR A 135 -9.14 -15.90 -8.20
N ARG A 136 -10.01 -15.44 -9.11
CA ARG A 136 -10.04 -15.85 -10.52
C ARG A 136 -8.74 -15.49 -11.24
N SER A 137 -8.25 -14.27 -11.05
CA SER A 137 -7.03 -13.80 -11.70
C SER A 137 -5.82 -14.66 -11.31
N VAL A 138 -5.63 -14.94 -10.01
CA VAL A 138 -4.55 -15.81 -9.55
C VAL A 138 -4.72 -17.23 -10.09
N PHE A 139 -5.94 -17.77 -10.06
CA PHE A 139 -6.22 -19.10 -10.61
C PHE A 139 -5.93 -19.15 -12.12
N ALA A 140 -6.41 -18.20 -12.90
CA ALA A 140 -6.28 -18.18 -14.35
C ALA A 140 -4.81 -18.04 -14.78
N VAL A 141 -4.08 -17.09 -14.19
CA VAL A 141 -2.68 -16.81 -14.52
C VAL A 141 -1.76 -17.97 -14.13
N TYR A 142 -1.96 -18.52 -12.93
CA TYR A 142 -1.07 -19.53 -12.36
C TYR A 142 -1.69 -20.92 -12.30
N ARG A 143 -2.71 -21.19 -13.13
CA ARG A 143 -3.47 -22.45 -13.13
C ARG A 143 -2.58 -23.69 -13.00
N PRO A 144 -1.48 -23.84 -13.78
CA PRO A 144 -0.65 -25.03 -13.69
C PRO A 144 0.09 -25.23 -12.36
N LEU A 145 0.16 -24.19 -11.52
CA LEU A 145 0.78 -24.24 -10.20
C LEU A 145 -0.24 -24.51 -9.08
N VAL A 146 -1.48 -24.03 -9.23
CA VAL A 146 -2.48 -23.97 -8.15
C VAL A 146 -3.72 -24.83 -8.39
N GLU A 147 -3.94 -25.40 -9.57
CA GLU A 147 -5.21 -26.06 -9.92
C GLU A 147 -5.55 -27.22 -8.98
N ASP A 148 -4.63 -28.14 -8.73
CA ASP A 148 -4.86 -29.29 -7.86
C ASP A 148 -5.20 -28.85 -6.43
N PHE A 149 -4.47 -27.87 -5.91
CA PHE A 149 -4.72 -27.27 -4.60
C PHE A 149 -6.10 -26.64 -4.53
N VAL A 150 -6.45 -25.80 -5.50
CA VAL A 150 -7.74 -25.09 -5.53
C VAL A 150 -8.89 -26.07 -5.63
N ARG A 151 -8.78 -27.12 -6.47
CA ARG A 151 -9.81 -28.16 -6.57
C ARG A 151 -10.03 -28.88 -5.24
N GLU A 152 -8.94 -29.28 -4.58
CA GLU A 152 -9.04 -29.98 -3.29
C GLU A 152 -9.58 -29.08 -2.16
N MET A 153 -9.13 -27.83 -2.10
CA MET A 153 -9.59 -26.86 -1.10
C MET A 153 -11.06 -26.45 -1.36
N ALA A 154 -11.45 -26.21 -2.60
CA ALA A 154 -12.82 -25.86 -2.96
C ALA A 154 -13.79 -27.02 -2.68
N GLU A 155 -13.39 -28.27 -2.94
CA GLU A 155 -14.20 -29.44 -2.59
C GLU A 155 -14.36 -29.58 -1.07
N PHE A 156 -13.29 -29.38 -0.30
CA PHE A 156 -13.37 -29.34 1.17
C PHE A 156 -14.37 -28.27 1.64
N ILE A 157 -14.22 -27.03 1.16
CA ILE A 157 -15.13 -25.91 1.51
C ILE A 157 -16.59 -26.26 1.17
N LYS A 158 -16.82 -26.81 -0.03
CA LYS A 158 -18.16 -27.19 -0.51
C LYS A 158 -18.80 -28.26 0.36
N GLN A 159 -18.04 -29.26 0.80
CA GLN A 159 -18.52 -30.32 1.68
C GLN A 159 -18.87 -29.78 3.07
N GLU A 160 -17.99 -28.99 3.67
CA GLU A 160 -18.21 -28.43 5.01
C GLU A 160 -19.38 -27.43 5.04
N ALA A 161 -19.60 -26.67 3.96
CA ALA A 161 -20.75 -25.77 3.84
C ALA A 161 -22.11 -26.51 3.83
N GLN A 162 -22.13 -27.81 3.53
CA GLN A 162 -23.35 -28.63 3.53
C GLN A 162 -23.67 -29.22 4.91
N ALA A 163 -22.81 -29.02 5.92
CA ALA A 163 -23.08 -29.49 7.26
C ALA A 163 -24.46 -28.98 7.75
N PRO A 164 -25.32 -29.84 8.34
CA PRO A 164 -26.69 -29.46 8.73
C PRO A 164 -26.77 -28.21 9.62
N LEU A 165 -25.73 -27.97 10.42
CA LEU A 165 -25.62 -26.78 11.29
C LEU A 165 -25.47 -25.48 10.50
N PHE A 166 -24.82 -25.51 9.33
CA PHE A 166 -24.47 -24.33 8.54
C PHE A 166 -25.29 -24.19 7.26
N ALA A 167 -25.96 -25.25 6.81
CA ALA A 167 -26.64 -25.31 5.50
C ALA A 167 -27.62 -24.13 5.25
N SER A 168 -28.28 -23.62 6.29
CA SER A 168 -29.19 -22.46 6.18
C SER A 168 -28.49 -21.14 5.87
N LEU A 169 -27.19 -21.02 6.16
CA LEU A 169 -26.38 -19.84 5.88
C LEU A 169 -25.92 -19.77 4.42
N TYR A 170 -25.86 -20.93 3.75
CA TYR A 170 -25.32 -21.06 2.39
C TYR A 170 -26.43 -21.29 1.36
N GLN A 171 -27.31 -20.29 1.19
CA GLN A 171 -28.48 -20.37 0.31
C GLN A 171 -28.15 -20.73 -1.14
N TYR A 172 -26.99 -20.27 -1.64
CA TYR A 172 -26.47 -20.57 -2.98
C TYR A 172 -25.37 -21.64 -2.97
N GLY A 173 -25.15 -22.31 -1.83
CA GLY A 173 -24.00 -23.18 -1.60
C GLY A 173 -22.67 -22.41 -1.56
N LEU A 174 -21.56 -23.15 -1.50
CA LEU A 174 -20.21 -22.59 -1.48
C LEU A 174 -19.31 -23.31 -2.48
N ASP A 175 -19.70 -23.31 -3.76
CA ASP A 175 -18.98 -23.96 -4.85
C ASP A 175 -17.95 -23.01 -5.48
N VAL A 176 -16.84 -22.81 -4.76
CA VAL A 176 -15.80 -21.84 -5.15
C VAL A 176 -15.19 -22.18 -6.51
N MET A 177 -15.01 -23.46 -6.82
CA MET A 177 -14.43 -23.89 -8.10
C MET A 177 -15.37 -23.55 -9.26
N HIS A 178 -16.67 -23.81 -9.10
CA HIS A 178 -17.67 -23.44 -10.09
C HIS A 178 -17.68 -21.93 -10.35
N TRP A 179 -17.65 -21.08 -9.30
CA TRP A 179 -17.63 -19.63 -9.48
C TRP A 179 -16.30 -19.07 -10.04
N ILE A 180 -15.22 -19.85 -9.95
CA ILE A 180 -13.95 -19.55 -10.64
C ILE A 180 -14.08 -19.85 -12.15
N GLU A 181 -14.62 -21.02 -12.50
CA GLU A 181 -14.73 -21.48 -13.90
C GLU A 181 -15.85 -20.78 -14.68
N TYR A 182 -16.93 -20.38 -13.99
CA TYR A 182 -18.15 -19.78 -14.55
C TYR A 182 -18.48 -18.46 -13.81
N PRO A 183 -17.80 -17.34 -14.14
CA PRO A 183 -17.99 -16.06 -13.48
C PRO A 183 -19.45 -15.55 -13.49
N GLU A 184 -20.21 -15.89 -14.53
CA GLU A 184 -21.63 -15.57 -14.72
C GLU A 184 -22.56 -16.22 -13.69
N ASP A 185 -22.17 -17.36 -13.12
CA ASP A 185 -22.94 -18.10 -12.11
C ASP A 185 -22.62 -17.66 -10.67
N THR A 186 -21.81 -16.61 -10.53
CA THR A 186 -21.43 -16.09 -9.22
C THR A 186 -22.62 -15.39 -8.56
N PRO A 187 -22.95 -15.73 -7.30
CA PRO A 187 -24.04 -15.10 -6.59
C PRO A 187 -23.90 -13.58 -6.49
N GLU A 188 -25.00 -12.94 -6.13
CA GLU A 188 -25.08 -11.50 -5.88
C GLU A 188 -24.07 -11.02 -4.81
N GLN A 189 -23.67 -9.76 -4.94
CA GLN A 189 -22.64 -9.16 -4.10
C GLN A 189 -22.97 -9.26 -2.59
N SER A 190 -24.24 -9.12 -2.20
CA SER A 190 -24.72 -9.28 -0.83
C SER A 190 -24.37 -10.64 -0.22
N TYR A 191 -24.48 -11.71 -1.02
CA TYR A 191 -24.08 -13.05 -0.60
C TYR A 191 -22.55 -13.19 -0.57
N MET A 192 -21.88 -12.71 -1.62
CA MET A 192 -20.42 -12.83 -1.73
C MET A 192 -19.67 -12.08 -0.62
N ILE A 193 -20.15 -10.91 -0.18
CA ILE A 193 -19.52 -10.17 0.93
C ILE A 193 -19.92 -10.70 2.31
N SER A 194 -20.87 -11.63 2.41
CA SER A 194 -21.23 -12.24 3.69
C SER A 194 -20.01 -12.96 4.26
N VAL A 195 -19.82 -12.83 5.58
CA VAL A 195 -18.60 -13.30 6.23
C VAL A 195 -18.41 -14.83 6.09
N PRO A 196 -19.45 -15.69 6.22
CA PRO A 196 -19.32 -17.12 5.99
C PRO A 196 -18.81 -17.53 4.60
N VAL A 197 -19.03 -16.68 3.58
CA VAL A 197 -18.61 -16.91 2.19
C VAL A 197 -17.23 -16.31 1.93
N CYS A 198 -17.04 -15.05 2.33
CA CYS A 198 -15.85 -14.28 2.00
C CYS A 198 -14.57 -14.78 2.71
N LEU A 199 -14.63 -15.12 4.00
CA LEU A 199 -13.43 -15.51 4.77
C LEU A 199 -12.67 -16.70 4.16
N PRO A 200 -13.29 -17.87 3.91
CA PRO A 200 -12.58 -19.01 3.36
C PRO A 200 -12.01 -18.74 1.95
N ILE A 201 -12.72 -17.97 1.11
CA ILE A 201 -12.25 -17.66 -0.25
C ILE A 201 -11.06 -16.69 -0.19
N VAL A 202 -11.13 -15.62 0.62
CA VAL A 202 -10.01 -14.70 0.80
C VAL A 202 -8.80 -15.43 1.39
N GLY A 203 -9.01 -16.30 2.38
CA GLY A 203 -7.96 -17.15 2.94
C GLY A 203 -7.32 -18.02 1.87
N MET A 204 -8.12 -18.73 1.05
CA MET A 204 -7.63 -19.55 -0.06
C MET A 204 -6.81 -18.73 -1.05
N THR A 205 -7.22 -17.51 -1.39
CA THR A 205 -6.48 -16.62 -2.30
C THR A 205 -5.13 -16.23 -1.75
N GLN A 206 -5.02 -15.94 -0.45
CA GLN A 206 -3.73 -15.68 0.20
C GLN A 206 -2.82 -16.92 0.17
N LEU A 207 -3.39 -18.11 0.38
CA LEU A 207 -2.66 -19.37 0.27
C LEU A 207 -2.20 -19.66 -1.16
N MET A 208 -3.01 -19.32 -2.17
CA MET A 208 -2.60 -19.38 -3.58
C MET A 208 -1.40 -18.46 -3.85
N GLN A 209 -1.36 -17.24 -3.30
CA GLN A 209 -0.20 -16.36 -3.48
C GLN A 209 1.08 -16.93 -2.83
N ILE A 210 0.97 -17.56 -1.65
CA ILE A 210 2.11 -18.28 -1.05
C ILE A 210 2.56 -19.41 -1.97
N MET A 211 1.60 -20.19 -2.49
CA MET A 211 1.88 -21.33 -3.38
C MET A 211 2.54 -20.90 -4.68
N VAL A 212 2.02 -19.87 -5.33
CA VAL A 212 2.61 -19.27 -6.53
C VAL A 212 4.05 -18.90 -6.26
N LEU A 213 4.34 -18.24 -5.13
CA LEU A 213 5.69 -17.77 -4.82
C LEU A 213 6.68 -18.92 -4.57
N TYR A 214 6.37 -19.90 -3.72
CA TYR A 214 7.35 -20.98 -3.49
C TYR A 214 7.56 -21.84 -4.75
N LYS A 215 6.50 -22.11 -5.53
CA LYS A 215 6.59 -22.89 -6.77
C LYS A 215 7.33 -22.14 -7.88
N SER A 216 7.10 -20.84 -8.02
CA SER A 216 7.80 -20.02 -9.03
C SER A 216 9.29 -19.84 -8.70
N LEU A 217 9.65 -19.81 -7.41
CA LEU A 217 11.02 -19.78 -6.93
C LEU A 217 11.71 -21.16 -6.97
N GLY A 218 10.94 -22.24 -7.12
CA GLY A 218 11.47 -23.60 -7.12
C GLY A 218 11.99 -24.05 -5.75
N ILE A 219 11.38 -23.57 -4.66
CA ILE A 219 11.74 -23.91 -3.28
C ILE A 219 10.55 -24.52 -2.54
N SER A 220 10.80 -25.22 -1.44
CA SER A 220 9.76 -25.75 -0.57
C SER A 220 9.04 -24.65 0.23
N PRO A 221 7.80 -24.91 0.73
CA PRO A 221 7.15 -24.05 1.72
C PRO A 221 8.05 -23.75 2.93
N ALA A 222 8.83 -24.74 3.38
CA ALA A 222 9.76 -24.55 4.47
C ALA A 222 10.82 -23.48 4.15
N GLU A 223 11.47 -23.61 3.00
CA GLU A 223 12.52 -22.70 2.57
C GLU A 223 11.97 -21.29 2.34
N LEU A 224 10.74 -21.15 1.82
CA LEU A 224 10.09 -19.86 1.69
C LEU A 224 9.85 -19.21 3.05
N ALA A 225 9.32 -19.96 4.03
CA ALA A 225 9.14 -19.47 5.39
C ALA A 225 10.45 -18.95 5.99
N ASP A 226 11.56 -19.66 5.75
CA ASP A 226 12.90 -19.27 6.22
C ASP A 226 13.42 -17.98 5.59
N LYS A 227 12.79 -17.47 4.53
CA LYS A 227 13.13 -16.16 3.95
C LYS A 227 12.51 -14.99 4.72
N PHE A 228 11.52 -15.23 5.58
CA PHE A 228 10.91 -14.20 6.40
C PHE A 228 11.42 -14.25 7.84
N ASP A 229 11.70 -13.08 8.42
CA ASP A 229 12.11 -12.96 9.82
C ASP A 229 10.90 -12.98 10.76
N LEU A 230 9.74 -12.56 10.25
CA LEU A 230 8.48 -12.49 10.97
C LEU A 230 7.32 -12.65 9.99
N ALA A 231 6.25 -13.30 10.42
CA ALA A 231 4.95 -13.25 9.78
C ALA A 231 3.88 -12.72 10.74
N THR A 232 2.87 -12.02 10.22
CA THR A 232 1.67 -11.64 10.97
C THR A 232 0.52 -11.42 9.99
N GLY A 233 -0.70 -11.30 10.48
CA GLY A 233 -1.84 -11.03 9.61
C GLY A 233 -2.91 -10.23 10.32
N HIS A 234 -3.54 -9.34 9.57
CA HIS A 234 -4.60 -8.48 10.06
C HIS A 234 -5.90 -9.27 10.14
N SER A 235 -6.56 -9.26 11.32
CA SER A 235 -7.80 -10.00 11.54
C SER A 235 -7.63 -11.48 11.10
N GLN A 236 -8.44 -11.98 10.17
CA GLN A 236 -8.35 -13.35 9.67
C GLN A 236 -7.01 -13.76 9.03
N GLY A 237 -6.21 -12.78 8.55
CA GLY A 237 -4.94 -13.06 7.88
C GLY A 237 -3.91 -13.72 8.80
N ILE A 238 -4.10 -13.67 10.12
CA ILE A 238 -3.21 -14.34 11.09
C ILE A 238 -3.13 -15.85 10.85
N VAL A 239 -4.21 -16.45 10.33
CA VAL A 239 -4.24 -17.89 10.01
C VAL A 239 -3.34 -18.19 8.79
N SER A 240 -3.32 -17.33 7.77
CA SER A 240 -2.39 -17.45 6.64
C SER A 240 -0.92 -17.31 7.08
N ALA A 241 -0.64 -16.42 8.03
CA ALA A 241 0.69 -16.28 8.62
C ALA A 241 1.14 -17.56 9.36
N VAL A 242 0.20 -18.24 10.03
CA VAL A 242 0.43 -19.54 10.65
C VAL A 242 0.69 -20.62 9.60
N VAL A 243 -0.06 -20.66 8.51
CA VAL A 243 0.16 -21.63 7.41
C VAL A 243 1.55 -21.45 6.80
N LEU A 244 1.95 -20.21 6.48
CA LEU A 244 3.29 -19.89 5.98
C LEU A 244 4.39 -20.39 6.93
N SER A 245 4.23 -20.20 8.25
CA SER A 245 5.23 -20.57 9.24
C SER A 245 5.24 -22.07 9.58
N MET A 246 4.13 -22.78 9.39
CA MET A 246 3.96 -24.17 9.79
C MET A 246 4.23 -25.19 8.68
N ALA A 247 3.89 -24.87 7.43
CA ALA A 247 4.06 -25.78 6.30
C ALA A 247 5.54 -26.04 6.00
N THR A 248 5.88 -27.31 5.74
CA THR A 248 7.26 -27.74 5.45
C THR A 248 7.46 -28.11 3.99
N ASP A 249 6.47 -28.79 3.43
CA ASP A 249 6.43 -29.40 2.10
C ASP A 249 5.01 -29.27 1.53
N GLU A 250 4.80 -29.71 0.30
CA GLU A 250 3.51 -29.56 -0.36
C GLU A 250 2.38 -30.34 0.36
N GLU A 251 2.64 -31.56 0.84
CA GLU A 251 1.64 -32.36 1.56
C GLU A 251 1.18 -31.67 2.86
N SER A 252 2.14 -31.21 3.66
CA SER A 252 1.86 -30.45 4.88
C SER A 252 1.17 -29.12 4.59
N PHE A 253 1.48 -28.46 3.47
CA PHE A 253 0.79 -27.24 3.03
C PHE A 253 -0.70 -27.52 2.85
N TYR A 254 -1.07 -28.54 2.07
CA TYR A 254 -2.48 -28.93 1.85
C TYR A 254 -3.18 -29.27 3.18
N ARG A 255 -2.53 -30.09 4.02
CA ARG A 255 -3.07 -30.51 5.32
C ARG A 255 -3.33 -29.34 6.26
N VAL A 256 -2.37 -28.41 6.38
CA VAL A 256 -2.51 -27.23 7.26
C VAL A 256 -3.51 -26.24 6.65
N SER A 257 -3.57 -26.11 5.34
CA SER A 257 -4.57 -25.29 4.63
C SER A 257 -6.01 -25.76 4.87
N LYS A 258 -6.30 -27.06 4.89
CA LYS A 258 -7.65 -27.55 5.23
C LYS A 258 -8.07 -27.16 6.65
N LYS A 259 -7.16 -27.30 7.62
CA LYS A 259 -7.42 -26.85 8.99
C LYS A 259 -7.67 -25.35 9.05
N ALA A 260 -6.86 -24.55 8.35
CA ALA A 260 -7.05 -23.11 8.23
C ALA A 260 -8.42 -22.74 7.62
N LEU A 261 -8.83 -23.40 6.54
CA LEU A 261 -10.15 -23.26 5.92
C LEU A 261 -11.27 -23.61 6.90
N GLY A 262 -11.13 -24.69 7.66
CA GLY A 262 -12.05 -25.04 8.74
C GLY A 262 -12.20 -23.90 9.75
N LEU A 263 -11.08 -23.33 10.24
CA LEU A 263 -11.12 -22.19 11.16
C LEU A 263 -11.80 -20.94 10.55
N TRP A 264 -11.58 -20.64 9.27
CA TRP A 264 -12.25 -19.52 8.59
C TRP A 264 -13.75 -19.76 8.40
N ILE A 265 -14.16 -20.99 8.06
CA ILE A 265 -15.58 -21.38 7.99
C ILE A 265 -16.22 -21.12 9.35
N LEU A 266 -15.64 -21.62 10.44
CA LEU A 266 -16.16 -21.41 11.80
C LEU A 266 -16.18 -19.95 12.21
N THR A 267 -15.18 -19.18 11.77
CA THR A 267 -15.10 -17.74 11.99
C THR A 267 -16.24 -16.99 11.33
N GLY A 268 -16.74 -17.46 10.19
CA GLY A 268 -17.90 -16.88 9.55
C GLY A 268 -19.23 -17.43 10.11
N THR A 269 -19.36 -18.75 10.27
CA THR A 269 -20.65 -19.40 10.55
C THR A 269 -21.12 -19.19 11.98
N PHE A 270 -20.28 -19.41 13.00
CA PHE A 270 -20.71 -19.30 14.39
C PHE A 270 -21.16 -17.88 14.78
N PRO A 271 -20.38 -16.82 14.46
CA PRO A 271 -20.84 -15.46 14.66
C PRO A 271 -22.12 -15.13 13.90
N GLN A 272 -22.31 -15.72 12.71
CA GLN A 272 -23.51 -15.51 11.92
C GLN A 272 -24.75 -16.20 12.53
N LEU A 273 -24.57 -17.34 13.20
CA LEU A 273 -25.65 -18.03 13.92
C LEU A 273 -26.05 -17.26 15.19
N ASP A 274 -25.08 -16.74 15.93
CA ASP A 274 -25.31 -15.95 17.15
C ASP A 274 -25.84 -14.54 16.84
N TYR A 275 -25.41 -13.97 15.71
CA TYR A 275 -25.80 -12.65 15.23
C TYR A 275 -26.41 -12.77 13.83
N PRO A 276 -27.65 -13.30 13.72
CA PRO A 276 -28.29 -13.54 12.44
C PRO A 276 -28.43 -12.25 11.63
N LEU A 277 -28.39 -12.38 10.31
CA LEU A 277 -28.72 -11.31 9.37
C LEU A 277 -30.19 -10.89 9.60
N VAL A 278 -30.38 -9.84 10.38
CA VAL A 278 -31.64 -9.10 10.47
C VAL A 278 -31.62 -7.99 9.44
N ASP A 279 -32.79 -7.68 8.88
CA ASP A 279 -32.96 -6.52 8.02
C ASP A 279 -32.37 -5.29 8.73
N PRO A 280 -31.50 -4.52 8.05
CA PRO A 280 -30.93 -3.34 8.67
C PRO A 280 -32.08 -2.40 9.07
N PRO A 281 -31.97 -1.71 10.21
CA PRO A 281 -32.97 -0.73 10.57
C PRO A 281 -33.11 0.29 9.42
N PRO A 282 -34.33 0.77 9.13
CA PRO A 282 -34.54 1.68 8.01
C PRO A 282 -33.60 2.89 8.14
N LEU A 283 -33.00 3.25 7.00
CA LEU A 283 -32.19 4.46 6.88
C LEU A 283 -33.00 5.65 7.38
N GLU A 284 -32.43 6.40 8.30
CA GLU A 284 -33.01 7.67 8.72
C GLU A 284 -32.70 8.74 7.66
N ALA A 285 -33.50 9.82 7.62
CA ALA A 285 -33.41 10.83 6.57
C ALA A 285 -32.03 11.54 6.48
N ASP A 286 -31.24 11.48 7.55
CA ASP A 286 -29.90 12.05 7.68
C ASP A 286 -28.75 11.04 7.47
N GLU A 287 -29.06 9.78 7.17
CA GLU A 287 -28.07 8.72 6.97
C GLU A 287 -27.77 8.46 5.48
N SER A 288 -26.47 8.36 5.17
CA SER A 288 -25.98 8.14 3.80
C SER A 288 -25.58 6.69 3.50
N ALA A 289 -25.58 5.82 4.50
CA ALA A 289 -25.15 4.42 4.37
C ALA A 289 -25.87 3.52 5.37
N VAL A 290 -26.11 2.27 4.96
CA VAL A 290 -26.78 1.26 5.78
C VAL A 290 -25.94 0.94 7.02
N PRO A 291 -26.51 1.02 8.24
CA PRO A 291 -25.79 0.67 9.46
C PRO A 291 -25.39 -0.81 9.51
N THR A 292 -24.13 -1.06 9.84
CA THR A 292 -23.55 -2.38 10.07
C THR A 292 -22.90 -2.45 11.46
N PRO A 293 -22.66 -3.65 12.03
CA PRO A 293 -22.09 -3.80 13.37
C PRO A 293 -20.60 -3.42 13.50
N MET A 294 -19.96 -2.89 12.45
CA MET A 294 -18.59 -2.39 12.48
C MET A 294 -18.43 -1.08 11.69
N VAL A 295 -17.81 -0.07 12.30
CA VAL A 295 -17.59 1.25 11.70
C VAL A 295 -16.13 1.65 11.73
N ALA A 296 -15.57 2.00 10.58
CA ALA A 296 -14.30 2.70 10.51
C ALA A 296 -14.46 4.16 10.96
N VAL A 297 -13.64 4.57 11.94
CA VAL A 297 -13.55 5.93 12.46
C VAL A 297 -12.15 6.46 12.17
N LEU A 298 -12.10 7.48 11.31
CA LEU A 298 -10.87 8.08 10.81
C LEU A 298 -10.65 9.48 11.38
N LYS A 299 -9.39 9.94 11.37
CA LYS A 299 -8.91 11.30 11.73
C LYS A 299 -8.89 11.62 13.23
N LEU A 300 -9.60 10.86 14.06
CA LEU A 300 -9.48 10.95 15.52
C LEU A 300 -8.27 10.14 16.01
N THR A 301 -7.60 10.63 17.04
CA THR A 301 -6.58 9.83 17.76
C THR A 301 -7.24 8.74 18.61
N ARG A 302 -6.49 7.69 18.95
CA ARG A 302 -6.94 6.62 19.86
C ARG A 302 -7.54 7.17 21.15
N THR A 303 -6.84 8.11 21.80
CA THR A 303 -7.29 8.71 23.06
C THR A 303 -8.61 9.44 22.90
N GLN A 304 -8.76 10.26 21.85
CA GLN A 304 -10.02 10.97 21.59
C GLN A 304 -11.18 10.01 21.36
N LEU A 305 -10.98 8.95 20.58
CA LEU A 305 -12.01 7.96 20.31
C LEU A 305 -12.37 7.16 21.58
N GLN A 306 -11.37 6.70 22.33
CA GLN A 306 -11.57 5.93 23.56
C GLN A 306 -12.39 6.73 24.58
N THR A 307 -12.10 8.03 24.77
CA THR A 307 -12.90 8.89 25.66
C THR A 307 -14.37 8.95 25.27
N GLN A 308 -14.70 8.94 23.98
CA GLN A 308 -16.10 8.91 23.53
C GLN A 308 -16.74 7.55 23.75
N ILE A 309 -16.00 6.47 23.52
CA ILE A 309 -16.46 5.10 23.78
C ILE A 309 -16.76 4.91 25.27
N ASP A 310 -15.84 5.32 26.15
CA ASP A 310 -15.99 5.20 27.60
C ASP A 310 -17.23 5.96 28.09
N ARG A 311 -17.40 7.21 27.62
CA ARG A 311 -18.59 8.02 27.92
C ARG A 311 -19.88 7.40 27.41
N PHE A 312 -19.87 6.82 26.20
CA PHE A 312 -21.05 6.18 25.64
C PHE A 312 -21.43 4.89 26.38
N ASN A 313 -20.43 4.14 26.83
CA ASN A 313 -20.59 2.86 27.54
C ASN A 313 -20.91 3.02 29.03
N GLU A 314 -20.79 4.22 29.60
CA GLU A 314 -21.09 4.50 31.00
C GLU A 314 -22.53 4.10 31.35
N GLY A 315 -22.70 3.23 32.34
CA GLY A 315 -24.02 2.74 32.78
C GLY A 315 -24.71 1.74 31.84
N ARG A 316 -24.08 1.32 30.74
CA ARG A 316 -24.62 0.31 29.80
C ARG A 316 -24.28 -1.13 30.19
N ASN A 317 -25.17 -2.05 29.85
CA ASN A 317 -24.92 -3.49 29.94
C ASN A 317 -23.91 -3.95 28.87
N ASN A 318 -23.17 -5.04 29.11
CA ASN A 318 -22.09 -5.48 28.22
C ASN A 318 -22.55 -5.80 26.79
N ASP A 319 -23.77 -6.32 26.63
CA ASP A 319 -24.43 -6.62 25.34
C ASP A 319 -24.79 -5.37 24.51
N THR A 320 -24.80 -4.18 25.14
CA THR A 320 -25.15 -2.91 24.49
C THR A 320 -23.97 -1.93 24.39
N LYS A 321 -22.78 -2.34 24.83
CA LYS A 321 -21.55 -1.56 24.71
C LYS A 321 -21.00 -1.59 23.28
N VAL A 322 -20.24 -0.55 22.94
CA VAL A 322 -19.42 -0.50 21.73
C VAL A 322 -17.95 -0.66 22.10
N HIS A 323 -17.16 -1.29 21.23
CA HIS A 323 -15.80 -1.73 21.52
C HIS A 323 -14.83 -1.21 20.47
N LEU A 324 -13.73 -0.61 20.91
CA LEU A 324 -12.59 -0.33 20.03
C LEU A 324 -11.99 -1.67 19.60
N SER A 325 -12.18 -2.01 18.32
CA SER A 325 -11.99 -3.35 17.78
C SER A 325 -10.75 -3.45 16.90
N LEU A 326 -10.43 -2.40 16.15
CA LEU A 326 -9.20 -2.32 15.35
C LEU A 326 -8.49 -0.99 15.56
N ILE A 327 -7.18 -1.03 15.75
CA ILE A 327 -6.25 0.09 15.69
C ILE A 327 -5.36 -0.14 14.48
N ASN A 328 -5.75 0.40 13.33
CA ASN A 328 -5.02 0.23 12.07
C ASN A 328 -3.89 1.26 11.91
N GLY A 329 -3.89 2.32 12.72
CA GLY A 329 -2.84 3.34 12.73
C GLY A 329 -3.15 4.45 13.74
N PRO A 330 -2.35 5.53 13.76
CA PRO A 330 -2.49 6.59 14.77
C PRO A 330 -3.85 7.30 14.77
N ARG A 331 -4.53 7.30 13.60
CA ARG A 331 -5.84 7.96 13.39
C ARG A 331 -6.79 7.14 12.51
N MET A 332 -6.63 5.82 12.52
CA MET A 332 -7.44 4.89 11.73
C MET A 332 -7.88 3.76 12.66
N HIS A 333 -9.15 3.78 13.04
CA HIS A 333 -9.70 2.87 14.03
C HIS A 333 -10.99 2.23 13.52
N VAL A 334 -11.39 1.11 14.12
CA VAL A 334 -12.71 0.50 13.90
C VAL A 334 -13.37 0.23 15.24
N VAL A 335 -14.66 0.55 15.32
CA VAL A 335 -15.50 0.31 16.47
C VAL A 335 -16.55 -0.73 16.10
N SER A 336 -16.71 -1.76 16.93
CA SER A 336 -17.72 -2.80 16.76
C SER A 336 -18.76 -2.72 17.87
N GLY A 337 -19.97 -3.17 17.59
CA GLY A 337 -21.04 -3.26 18.57
C GLY A 337 -22.32 -3.76 17.91
N VAL A 338 -23.34 -4.05 18.71
CA VAL A 338 -24.67 -4.31 18.15
C VAL A 338 -25.11 -3.11 17.31
N THR A 339 -25.72 -3.36 16.15
CA THR A 339 -25.96 -2.34 15.10
C THR A 339 -26.71 -1.11 15.64
N SER A 340 -27.70 -1.33 16.50
CA SER A 340 -28.49 -0.26 17.12
C SER A 340 -27.66 0.65 18.06
N SER A 341 -26.81 0.07 18.90
CA SER A 341 -25.91 0.82 19.78
C SER A 341 -24.83 1.53 18.99
N LEU A 342 -24.27 0.89 17.97
CA LEU A 342 -23.26 1.51 17.12
C LEU A 342 -23.83 2.71 16.35
N ARG A 343 -25.05 2.60 15.82
CA ARG A 343 -25.77 3.71 15.19
C ARG A 343 -25.92 4.91 16.13
N GLN A 344 -26.32 4.68 17.39
CA GLN A 344 -26.42 5.73 18.40
C GLN A 344 -25.06 6.36 18.71
N PHE A 345 -24.01 5.55 18.81
CA PHE A 345 -22.65 6.03 19.03
C PHE A 345 -22.15 6.90 17.87
N ILE A 346 -22.43 6.52 16.63
CA ILE A 346 -22.07 7.32 15.46
C ILE A 346 -22.80 8.66 15.47
N LYS A 347 -24.10 8.72 15.78
CA LYS A 347 -24.82 10.00 15.93
C LYS A 347 -24.20 10.92 16.98
N LEU A 348 -23.76 10.35 18.11
CA LEU A 348 -23.03 11.10 19.14
C LEU A 348 -21.70 11.65 18.57
N LEU A 349 -20.92 10.83 17.87
CA LEU A 349 -19.67 11.27 17.25
C LEU A 349 -19.89 12.36 16.20
N THR A 350 -20.85 12.19 15.30
CA THR A 350 -21.13 13.15 14.23
C THR A 350 -21.69 14.48 14.76
N THR A 351 -22.29 14.47 15.94
CA THR A 351 -22.70 15.69 16.67
C THR A 351 -21.52 16.41 17.32
N ASN A 352 -20.59 15.65 17.92
CA ASN A 352 -19.47 16.20 18.69
C ASN A 352 -18.29 16.68 17.81
N PHE A 353 -18.20 16.22 16.56
CA PHE A 353 -17.06 16.47 15.67
C PHE A 353 -17.48 17.01 14.29
N ASP A 354 -16.55 17.65 13.58
CA ASP A 354 -16.78 18.14 12.22
C ASP A 354 -16.71 16.99 11.20
N THR A 355 -17.86 16.66 10.59
CA THR A 355 -18.02 15.58 9.59
C THR A 355 -18.13 16.11 8.16
N THR A 356 -18.57 17.36 8.00
CA THR A 356 -18.83 18.00 6.70
C THR A 356 -17.56 18.55 6.06
N GLY A 357 -16.44 18.53 6.78
CA GLY A 357 -15.20 19.13 6.31
C GLY A 357 -15.28 20.65 6.26
N SER A 358 -16.07 21.25 7.16
CA SER A 358 -16.31 22.68 7.27
C SER A 358 -15.02 23.48 7.11
N ASP A 359 -15.07 24.58 6.35
CA ASP A 359 -13.92 25.47 6.25
C ASP A 359 -13.67 26.16 7.60
N GLN A 360 -12.58 25.77 8.24
CA GLN A 360 -12.12 26.31 9.52
C GLN A 360 -10.81 27.10 9.36
N THR A 361 -10.43 27.49 8.13
CA THR A 361 -9.18 28.24 7.85
C THR A 361 -9.14 29.60 8.54
N ARG A 362 -10.31 30.20 8.80
CA ARG A 362 -10.49 31.46 9.54
C ARG A 362 -10.72 31.30 11.04
N VAL A 363 -10.83 30.06 11.54
CA VAL A 363 -10.96 29.76 12.98
C VAL A 363 -9.57 29.47 13.56
N PRO A 364 -9.19 30.07 14.71
CA PRO A 364 -7.92 29.77 15.39
C PRO A 364 -7.75 28.28 15.64
N TYR A 365 -6.54 27.74 15.42
CA TYR A 365 -6.29 26.28 15.45
C TYR A 365 -6.83 25.57 16.69
N SER A 366 -6.63 26.14 17.89
CA SER A 366 -7.07 25.57 19.17
C SER A 366 -8.59 25.56 19.38
N GLN A 367 -9.33 26.34 18.60
CA GLN A 367 -10.80 26.44 18.66
C GLN A 367 -11.47 25.66 17.52
N ARG A 368 -10.69 25.06 16.61
CA ARG A 368 -11.23 24.25 15.52
C ARG A 368 -11.87 22.99 16.09
N LYS A 369 -13.08 22.67 15.61
CA LYS A 369 -13.71 21.38 15.84
C LYS A 369 -12.85 20.30 15.18
N PRO A 370 -12.40 19.26 15.90
CA PRO A 370 -11.67 18.17 15.30
C PRO A 370 -12.55 17.47 14.26
N ARG A 371 -11.92 17.01 13.18
CA ARG A 371 -12.62 16.32 12.10
C ARG A 371 -12.70 14.83 12.39
N VAL A 372 -13.85 14.24 12.11
CA VAL A 372 -14.04 12.79 12.08
C VAL A 372 -14.59 12.39 10.72
N ALA A 373 -14.18 11.24 10.21
CA ALA A 373 -14.87 10.59 9.10
C ALA A 373 -15.28 9.19 9.55
N VAL A 374 -16.51 8.81 9.25
CA VAL A 374 -17.09 7.52 9.63
C VAL A 374 -17.52 6.77 8.38
N LYS A 375 -17.26 5.46 8.33
CA LYS A 375 -17.71 4.59 7.25
C LYS A 375 -18.10 3.23 7.83
N TYR A 376 -19.37 2.85 7.68
CA TYR A 376 -19.81 1.49 7.97
C TYR A 376 -19.05 0.49 7.08
N LEU A 377 -18.56 -0.58 7.68
CA LEU A 377 -17.88 -1.64 6.95
C LEU A 377 -18.90 -2.66 6.44
N SER A 378 -18.68 -3.21 5.26
CA SER A 378 -19.49 -4.30 4.67
C SER A 378 -19.22 -5.64 5.39
N ILE A 379 -19.46 -5.67 6.70
CA ILE A 379 -19.25 -6.81 7.60
C ILE A 379 -20.49 -6.94 8.47
N ASN A 380 -21.06 -8.14 8.53
CA ASN A 380 -22.37 -8.42 9.12
C ASN A 380 -22.31 -9.01 10.54
N GLY A 381 -21.18 -8.90 11.23
CA GLY A 381 -21.02 -9.29 12.64
C GLY A 381 -20.08 -8.34 13.41
N PRO A 382 -20.21 -8.23 14.75
CA PRO A 382 -19.39 -7.33 15.57
C PRO A 382 -18.01 -7.95 15.91
N TYR A 383 -17.17 -8.21 14.91
CA TYR A 383 -15.86 -8.85 15.11
C TYR A 383 -14.92 -8.05 16.01
N HIS A 384 -13.97 -8.78 16.60
CA HIS A 384 -12.97 -8.28 17.55
C HIS A 384 -13.61 -7.63 18.78
N SER A 385 -14.67 -8.27 19.29
CA SER A 385 -15.45 -7.81 20.42
C SER A 385 -15.84 -8.97 21.33
N ILE A 386 -16.04 -8.66 22.61
CA ILE A 386 -16.55 -9.61 23.61
C ILE A 386 -17.95 -10.15 23.26
N LEU A 387 -18.67 -9.45 22.37
CA LEU A 387 -19.98 -9.88 21.88
C LEU A 387 -19.95 -11.24 21.16
N LEU A 388 -18.77 -11.69 20.70
CA LEU A 388 -18.61 -12.97 20.01
C LEU A 388 -18.01 -14.08 20.90
N GLU A 389 -17.96 -13.92 22.23
CA GLU A 389 -17.40 -14.97 23.12
C GLU A 389 -18.19 -16.28 23.04
N HIS A 390 -19.52 -16.22 22.97
CA HIS A 390 -20.37 -17.41 22.88
C HIS A 390 -20.14 -18.16 21.55
N ALA A 391 -20.22 -17.46 20.42
CA ALA A 391 -19.89 -17.97 19.09
C ALA A 391 -18.49 -18.60 19.05
N CYS A 392 -17.51 -17.93 19.65
CA CYS A 392 -16.14 -18.42 19.70
C CYS A 392 -16.02 -19.72 20.49
N ALA A 393 -16.73 -19.87 21.62
CA ALA A 393 -16.74 -21.10 22.39
C ALA A 393 -17.30 -22.28 21.57
N GLY A 394 -18.44 -22.07 20.89
CA GLY A 394 -19.03 -23.09 20.01
C GLY A 394 -18.10 -23.48 18.86
N ALA A 395 -17.46 -22.49 18.22
CA ALA A 395 -16.47 -22.73 17.16
C ALA A 395 -15.28 -23.55 17.66
N CYS A 396 -14.79 -23.29 18.88
CA CYS A 396 -13.68 -24.06 19.45
C CYS A 396 -14.05 -25.53 19.65
N THR A 397 -15.24 -25.79 20.21
CA THR A 397 -15.75 -27.16 20.38
C THR A 397 -15.87 -27.87 19.04
N TYR A 398 -16.45 -27.20 18.03
CA TYR A 398 -16.61 -27.79 16.70
C TYR A 398 -15.24 -28.10 16.05
N ALA A 399 -14.26 -27.20 16.18
CA ALA A 399 -12.91 -27.42 15.66
C ALA A 399 -12.21 -28.61 16.32
N GLU A 400 -12.44 -28.84 17.62
CA GLU A 400 -11.94 -30.01 18.34
C GLU A 400 -12.59 -31.31 17.84
N GLU A 401 -13.92 -31.31 17.66
CA GLU A 401 -14.67 -32.46 17.15
C GLU A 401 -14.28 -32.87 15.71
N HIS A 402 -13.86 -31.90 14.88
CA HIS A 402 -13.47 -32.11 13.48
C HIS A 402 -11.94 -32.21 13.29
N GLU A 403 -11.17 -32.28 14.37
CA GLU A 403 -9.69 -32.40 14.37
C GLU A 403 -8.97 -31.25 13.62
N TRP A 404 -9.58 -30.05 13.56
CA TRP A 404 -9.00 -28.84 12.98
C TRP A 404 -8.05 -28.12 13.96
N LEU A 405 -7.18 -28.92 14.58
CA LEU A 405 -6.27 -28.49 15.63
C LEU A 405 -4.88 -28.20 15.08
N LEU A 406 -4.38 -27.01 15.38
CA LEU A 406 -3.04 -26.53 15.10
C LEU A 406 -2.28 -26.37 16.43
N ASP A 407 -0.98 -26.69 16.41
CA ASP A 407 -0.09 -26.55 17.56
C ASP A 407 1.01 -25.53 17.27
N GLY A 408 1.12 -24.51 18.11
CA GLY A 408 2.11 -23.46 18.01
C GLY A 408 3.55 -23.94 18.18
N HIS A 409 3.80 -25.14 18.70
CA HIS A 409 5.12 -25.77 18.69
C HIS A 409 5.60 -26.17 17.29
N GLN A 410 4.69 -26.29 16.30
CA GLN A 410 5.01 -26.62 14.92
C GLN A 410 5.37 -25.39 14.07
N LEU A 411 5.20 -24.17 14.60
CA LEU A 411 5.56 -22.93 13.93
C LEU A 411 7.09 -22.83 13.82
N ARG A 412 7.62 -22.76 12.61
CA ARG A 412 9.08 -22.72 12.34
C ARG A 412 9.66 -21.31 12.43
N ARG A 413 8.83 -20.30 12.16
CA ARG A 413 9.20 -18.88 12.20
C ARG A 413 8.31 -18.12 13.18
N PRO A 414 8.80 -17.02 13.76
CA PRO A 414 7.99 -16.18 14.62
C PRO A 414 6.71 -15.73 13.89
N VAL A 415 5.57 -15.92 14.55
CA VAL A 415 4.31 -15.32 14.13
C VAL A 415 3.89 -14.38 15.25
N LYS A 416 3.72 -13.08 14.96
CA LYS A 416 3.24 -12.13 15.96
C LYS A 416 1.72 -12.01 15.90
N THR A 417 1.08 -12.09 17.05
CA THR A 417 -0.33 -11.69 17.19
C THR A 417 -0.47 -10.17 17.19
N TYR A 418 -1.65 -9.68 16.84
CA TYR A 418 -1.99 -8.25 16.90
C TYR A 418 -2.61 -7.81 18.23
N GLU A 419 -2.86 -8.72 19.16
CA GLU A 419 -3.44 -8.36 20.47
C GLU A 419 -2.48 -7.43 21.25
N ASP A 420 -1.21 -7.83 21.31
CA ASP A 420 -0.14 -7.20 22.07
C ASP A 420 1.23 -7.26 21.37
N GLY A 421 1.30 -7.82 20.15
CA GLY A 421 2.55 -7.99 19.43
C GLY A 421 3.43 -9.13 19.96
N ARG A 422 2.93 -10.10 20.74
CA ARG A 422 3.78 -11.23 21.17
C ARG A 422 3.92 -12.29 20.08
N ASN A 423 5.00 -13.06 20.16
CA ASN A 423 5.17 -14.28 19.37
C ASN A 423 4.23 -15.39 19.89
N ILE A 424 3.53 -16.07 18.99
CA ILE A 424 2.57 -17.15 19.31
C ILE A 424 3.14 -18.56 19.16
N GLN A 425 4.45 -18.70 18.90
CA GLN A 425 5.15 -19.98 18.98
C GLN A 425 4.99 -20.60 20.39
N GLY A 426 4.73 -21.91 20.43
CA GLY A 426 4.58 -22.67 21.67
C GLY A 426 3.20 -22.63 22.34
N ILE A 427 2.18 -22.02 21.72
CA ILE A 427 0.79 -22.15 22.17
C ILE A 427 0.23 -23.51 21.76
N SER A 428 -0.05 -24.40 22.71
CA SER A 428 -0.43 -25.79 22.41
C SER A 428 -1.77 -25.93 21.67
N ASN A 429 -2.84 -25.23 22.10
CA ASN A 429 -4.10 -25.16 21.35
C ASN A 429 -4.15 -23.87 20.54
N LEU A 430 -3.38 -23.85 19.44
CA LEU A 430 -3.28 -22.67 18.60
C LEU A 430 -4.59 -22.38 17.87
N SER A 431 -5.36 -23.40 17.47
CA SER A 431 -6.67 -23.21 16.83
C SER A 431 -7.65 -22.42 17.69
N GLN A 432 -7.80 -22.79 18.98
CA GLN A 432 -8.62 -22.02 19.92
C GLN A 432 -8.12 -20.58 20.06
N TYR A 433 -6.81 -20.37 20.15
CA TYR A 433 -6.25 -19.02 20.23
C TYR A 433 -6.52 -18.19 18.96
N LEU A 434 -6.42 -18.79 17.77
CA LEU A 434 -6.68 -18.14 16.49
C LEU A 434 -8.16 -17.77 16.32
N LEU A 435 -9.09 -18.66 16.70
CA LEU A 435 -10.52 -18.35 16.72
C LEU A 435 -10.82 -17.14 17.61
N ARG A 436 -10.24 -17.10 18.81
CA ARG A 436 -10.35 -15.93 19.71
C ARG A 436 -9.72 -14.68 19.11
N CYS A 437 -8.58 -14.80 18.42
CA CYS A 437 -7.96 -13.68 17.72
C CYS A 437 -8.93 -13.06 16.71
N MET A 438 -9.54 -13.89 15.86
CA MET A 438 -10.40 -13.41 14.77
C MET A 438 -11.75 -12.88 15.26
N MET A 439 -12.33 -13.47 16.30
CA MET A 439 -13.67 -13.11 16.78
C MET A 439 -13.66 -12.10 17.93
N VAL A 440 -12.74 -12.21 18.89
CA VAL A 440 -12.85 -11.54 20.20
C VAL A 440 -11.74 -10.51 20.42
N PHE A 441 -10.49 -10.86 20.14
CA PHE A 441 -9.38 -9.97 20.49
C PHE A 441 -9.28 -8.77 19.56
N ARG A 442 -8.99 -7.61 20.16
CA ARG A 442 -8.73 -6.35 19.46
C ARG A 442 -7.46 -6.48 18.61
N VAL A 443 -7.47 -5.88 17.43
CA VAL A 443 -6.27 -5.70 16.59
C VAL A 443 -5.55 -4.40 16.97
N ASP A 444 -4.29 -4.50 17.38
CA ASP A 444 -3.31 -3.41 17.40
C ASP A 444 -2.28 -3.64 16.28
N TRP A 445 -2.61 -3.11 15.09
CA TRP A 445 -1.84 -3.39 13.88
C TRP A 445 -0.41 -2.82 13.93
N PRO A 446 -0.17 -1.58 14.40
CA PRO A 446 1.19 -1.08 14.60
C PRO A 446 2.07 -1.99 15.48
N ALA A 447 1.52 -2.55 16.57
CA ALA A 447 2.26 -3.48 17.42
C ALA A 447 2.55 -4.82 16.71
N ALA A 448 1.59 -5.32 15.93
CA ALA A 448 1.72 -6.57 15.19
C ALA A 448 2.88 -6.53 14.17
N VAL A 449 2.97 -5.44 13.40
CA VAL A 449 3.93 -5.30 12.30
C VAL A 449 5.31 -4.81 12.73
N GLU A 450 5.50 -4.46 14.00
CA GLU A 450 6.78 -3.99 14.51
C GLU A 450 7.86 -5.09 14.43
N LEU A 451 8.93 -4.80 13.70
CA LEU A 451 10.12 -5.64 13.63
C LEU A 451 11.37 -4.74 13.64
N PRO A 452 12.27 -4.86 14.63
CA PRO A 452 13.53 -4.12 14.64
C PRO A 452 14.36 -4.41 13.39
N GLY A 453 14.87 -3.34 12.77
CA GLY A 453 15.68 -3.42 11.56
C GLY A 453 14.91 -3.81 10.30
N LEU A 454 13.56 -3.82 10.33
CA LEU A 454 12.72 -4.09 9.17
C LEU A 454 13.15 -3.25 7.95
N THR A 455 13.28 -3.92 6.81
CA THR A 455 13.61 -3.26 5.53
C THR A 455 12.50 -3.47 4.49
N HIS A 456 11.87 -4.65 4.51
CA HIS A 456 10.92 -5.08 3.50
C HIS A 456 9.69 -5.71 4.12
N VAL A 457 8.53 -5.36 3.58
CA VAL A 457 7.26 -6.03 3.87
C VAL A 457 6.75 -6.65 2.58
N VAL A 458 6.32 -7.90 2.63
CA VAL A 458 5.63 -8.57 1.52
C VAL A 458 4.16 -8.77 1.91
N ASP A 459 3.27 -8.13 1.17
CA ASP A 459 1.83 -8.24 1.34
C ASP A 459 1.27 -9.34 0.43
N PHE A 460 0.79 -10.42 1.05
CA PHE A 460 0.10 -11.53 0.40
C PHE A 460 -1.42 -11.40 0.45
N GLY A 461 -1.93 -10.37 1.12
CA GLY A 461 -3.35 -10.06 1.18
C GLY A 461 -3.90 -9.63 -0.18
N PRO A 462 -5.20 -9.86 -0.43
CA PRO A 462 -5.81 -9.36 -1.63
C PRO A 462 -5.96 -7.83 -1.58
N GLY A 463 -6.11 -7.21 -2.76
CA GLY A 463 -6.40 -5.78 -2.94
C GLY A 463 -5.28 -4.99 -3.58
N GLY A 464 -4.22 -5.68 -3.99
CA GLY A 464 -3.04 -5.08 -4.61
C GLY A 464 -2.54 -3.89 -3.79
N THR A 465 -2.36 -2.74 -4.44
CA THR A 465 -1.85 -1.52 -3.81
C THR A 465 -2.86 -0.83 -2.87
N SER A 466 -4.11 -1.29 -2.83
CA SER A 466 -5.16 -0.80 -1.90
C SER A 466 -5.38 -1.72 -0.69
N GLY A 467 -4.71 -2.88 -0.65
CA GLY A 467 -4.83 -3.88 0.41
C GLY A 467 -4.16 -3.49 1.74
N ILE A 468 -3.88 -4.47 2.58
CA ILE A 468 -3.29 -4.28 3.92
C ILE A 468 -1.91 -3.61 3.86
N GLY A 469 -1.14 -3.84 2.79
CA GLY A 469 0.14 -3.20 2.57
C GLY A 469 0.02 -1.67 2.54
N SER A 470 -1.09 -1.10 2.08
CA SER A 470 -1.31 0.36 2.08
C SER A 470 -1.40 0.92 3.51
N ILE A 471 -1.95 0.15 4.44
CA ILE A 471 -2.01 0.49 5.86
C ILE A 471 -0.61 0.41 6.47
N VAL A 472 0.15 -0.64 6.13
CA VAL A 472 1.54 -0.80 6.58
C VAL A 472 2.44 0.33 6.05
N GLN A 473 2.29 0.70 4.77
CA GLN A 473 3.02 1.81 4.15
C GLN A 473 2.79 3.13 4.90
N ARG A 474 1.56 3.41 5.35
CA ARG A 474 1.26 4.61 6.15
C ARG A 474 1.84 4.55 7.56
N ILE A 475 1.97 3.36 8.17
CA ILE A 475 2.61 3.20 9.47
C ILE A 475 4.10 3.51 9.38
N TYR A 476 4.75 3.10 8.28
CA TYR A 476 6.18 3.20 8.06
C TYR A 476 6.62 4.37 7.17
N GLU A 477 5.72 5.28 6.84
CA GLU A 477 6.01 6.46 6.01
C GLU A 477 7.23 7.23 6.56
N GLY A 478 8.20 7.48 5.68
CA GLY A 478 9.45 8.17 6.04
C GLY A 478 10.48 7.35 6.81
N ARG A 479 10.23 6.06 7.10
CA ARG A 479 11.16 5.21 7.87
C ARG A 479 12.08 4.34 7.01
N GLY A 480 12.00 4.46 5.69
CA GLY A 480 12.87 3.73 4.76
C GLY A 480 12.56 2.24 4.71
N ILE A 481 11.28 1.89 4.64
CA ILE A 481 10.81 0.50 4.51
C ILE A 481 10.07 0.38 3.18
N ALA A 482 10.39 -0.65 2.41
CA ALA A 482 9.71 -0.97 1.16
C ALA A 482 8.57 -1.96 1.42
N VAL A 483 7.40 -1.73 0.81
CA VAL A 483 6.28 -2.68 0.83
C VAL A 483 6.05 -3.19 -0.58
N VAL A 484 6.07 -4.52 -0.75
CA VAL A 484 5.87 -5.23 -2.01
C VAL A 484 4.54 -5.97 -1.97
N CYS A 485 3.63 -5.64 -2.88
CA CYS A 485 2.33 -6.31 -3.02
C CYS A 485 2.49 -7.56 -3.89
N ALA A 486 2.43 -8.74 -3.29
CA ALA A 486 2.47 -10.00 -4.04
C ALA A 486 1.23 -10.15 -4.94
N GLY A 487 0.09 -9.57 -4.58
CA GLY A 487 -1.13 -9.60 -5.40
C GLY A 487 -1.15 -8.63 -6.59
N ALA A 488 -0.34 -7.57 -6.58
CA ALA A 488 -0.42 -6.51 -7.60
C ALA A 488 0.52 -6.80 -8.79
N PHE A 489 -0.01 -6.88 -10.01
CA PHE A 489 0.83 -6.99 -11.22
C PHE A 489 1.54 -5.68 -11.56
N VAL A 490 0.87 -4.54 -11.33
CA VAL A 490 1.40 -3.19 -11.59
C VAL A 490 1.17 -2.28 -10.38
N SER A 491 2.01 -1.25 -10.22
CA SER A 491 1.95 -0.34 -9.06
C SER A 491 1.07 0.89 -9.25
N TYR A 492 0.72 1.26 -10.50
CA TYR A 492 -0.08 2.45 -10.85
C TYR A 492 0.40 3.76 -10.16
N GLY A 493 1.72 3.95 -10.06
CA GLY A 493 2.29 5.14 -9.40
C GLY A 493 2.17 5.14 -7.86
N SER A 494 1.70 4.06 -7.26
CA SER A 494 1.78 3.84 -5.81
C SER A 494 3.24 3.87 -5.35
N PRO A 495 3.55 4.40 -4.15
CA PRO A 495 4.88 4.26 -3.55
C PRO A 495 5.22 2.81 -3.18
N MET A 496 4.26 1.90 -3.26
CA MET A 496 4.43 0.47 -3.03
C MET A 496 4.88 -0.24 -4.31
N ARG A 497 5.63 -1.32 -4.12
CA ARG A 497 6.16 -2.18 -5.17
C ARG A 497 5.17 -3.27 -5.60
N ALA A 498 5.32 -3.75 -6.82
CA ALA A 498 4.45 -4.76 -7.41
C ALA A 498 5.11 -6.16 -7.34
N LYS A 499 4.37 -7.18 -7.79
CA LYS A 499 4.76 -8.59 -7.74
C LYS A 499 6.10 -8.86 -8.44
N ALA A 500 6.42 -8.13 -9.51
CA ALA A 500 7.68 -8.26 -10.23
C ALA A 500 8.91 -8.02 -9.34
N ASP A 501 8.81 -7.14 -8.34
CA ASP A 501 9.92 -6.82 -7.43
C ASP A 501 10.29 -7.99 -6.50
N LEU A 502 9.42 -8.99 -6.35
CA LEU A 502 9.76 -10.25 -5.66
C LEU A 502 10.79 -11.08 -6.43
N TYR A 503 10.99 -10.79 -7.72
CA TYR A 503 11.76 -11.62 -8.65
C TYR A 503 13.00 -10.91 -9.25
N ARG A 504 13.33 -9.70 -8.78
CA ARG A 504 14.53 -8.98 -9.24
C ARG A 504 15.80 -9.60 -8.65
N PHE A 505 16.82 -9.78 -9.50
CA PHE A 505 18.10 -10.40 -9.14
C PHE A 505 19.16 -9.40 -8.68
N HIS A 506 19.05 -8.13 -9.08
CA HIS A 506 19.98 -7.10 -8.64
C HIS A 506 19.49 -6.45 -7.36
N VAL A 507 20.38 -6.37 -6.36
CA VAL A 507 20.09 -5.76 -5.05
C VAL A 507 19.68 -4.30 -5.19
N ASP A 508 20.31 -3.56 -6.09
CA ASP A 508 20.05 -2.12 -6.28
C ASP A 508 18.60 -1.84 -6.69
N ASP A 509 17.96 -2.77 -7.41
CA ASP A 509 16.58 -2.61 -7.86
C ASP A 509 15.56 -2.74 -6.71
N ILE A 510 15.96 -3.42 -5.64
CA ILE A 510 15.10 -3.72 -4.50
C ILE A 510 15.55 -3.03 -3.22
N LEU A 511 16.54 -2.14 -3.23
CA LEU A 511 16.92 -1.37 -2.04
C LEU A 511 15.72 -0.61 -1.48
N PRO A 512 15.49 -0.60 -0.16
CA PRO A 512 14.41 0.18 0.41
C PRO A 512 14.67 1.69 0.18
N PRO A 513 13.62 2.53 0.16
CA PRO A 513 13.82 3.97 0.11
C PRO A 513 14.63 4.43 1.33
N LYS A 514 15.33 5.55 1.21
CA LYS A 514 16.03 6.14 2.36
C LYS A 514 15.02 6.60 3.41
N SER A 515 15.36 6.39 4.68
CA SER A 515 14.58 7.00 5.76
C SER A 515 14.77 8.52 5.73
N TRP A 516 13.76 9.29 6.14
CA TRP A 516 13.89 10.75 6.25
C TRP A 516 14.96 11.15 7.25
N VAL A 517 15.19 10.32 8.28
CA VAL A 517 16.30 10.53 9.22
C VAL A 517 17.63 10.40 8.49
N GLU A 518 17.83 9.38 7.66
CA GLU A 518 19.07 9.23 6.90
C GLU A 518 19.24 10.32 5.83
N GLU A 519 18.17 10.64 5.12
CA GLU A 519 18.19 11.56 3.98
C GLU A 519 18.35 13.03 4.43
N PHE A 520 17.62 13.43 5.47
CA PHE A 520 17.49 14.83 5.88
C PHE A 520 18.09 15.15 7.25
N ALA A 521 18.73 14.20 7.95
CA ALA A 521 19.42 14.52 9.20
C ALA A 521 20.51 15.59 8.98
N PRO A 522 20.56 16.61 9.84
CA PRO A 522 21.62 17.61 9.78
C PRO A 522 22.97 16.94 10.06
N ARG A 523 23.98 17.32 9.28
CA ARG A 523 25.37 16.87 9.46
C ARG A 523 26.29 18.06 9.78
N LEU A 524 27.52 17.78 10.20
CA LEU A 524 28.56 18.79 10.33
C LEU A 524 29.56 18.64 9.18
N VAL A 525 29.91 19.75 8.56
CA VAL A 525 30.92 19.80 7.48
C VAL A 525 31.93 20.92 7.74
N ARG A 526 33.13 20.80 7.17
CA ARG A 526 34.16 21.85 7.16
C ARG A 526 34.47 22.20 5.71
N CYS A 527 34.55 23.50 5.41
CA CYS A 527 34.91 23.97 4.08
C CYS A 527 36.43 23.89 3.87
N ILE A 528 36.86 23.62 2.63
CA ILE A 528 38.27 23.63 2.26
C ILE A 528 38.82 25.05 2.47
N GLY A 529 39.93 25.19 3.21
CA GLY A 529 40.57 26.48 3.49
C GLY A 529 40.08 27.21 4.75
N GLY A 530 39.15 26.63 5.52
CA GLY A 530 38.70 27.16 6.80
C GLY A 530 38.60 26.10 7.89
N ASN A 531 38.73 26.50 9.16
CA ASN A 531 38.55 25.60 10.32
C ASN A 531 37.16 25.75 10.99
N SER A 532 36.23 26.43 10.31
CA SER A 532 34.87 26.63 10.80
C SER A 532 34.01 25.40 10.54
N LEU A 533 33.20 25.03 11.54
CA LEU A 533 32.17 24.00 11.40
C LEU A 533 30.89 24.62 10.86
N HIS A 534 30.26 23.94 9.91
CA HIS A 534 28.98 24.33 9.32
C HIS A 534 27.96 23.22 9.48
N ILE A 535 26.69 23.61 9.64
CA ILE A 535 25.56 22.67 9.62
C ILE A 535 25.18 22.42 8.16
N ASP A 536 25.25 21.16 7.76
CA ASP A 536 24.96 20.68 6.42
C ASP A 536 23.52 20.17 6.32
N THR A 537 22.71 20.89 5.53
CA THR A 537 21.32 20.60 5.21
C THR A 537 21.08 20.98 3.75
N PRO A 538 19.97 20.54 3.12
CA PRO A 538 19.62 21.01 1.77
C PRO A 538 19.60 22.54 1.65
N MET A 539 19.13 23.25 2.69
CA MET A 539 19.10 24.71 2.72
C MET A 539 20.50 25.33 2.76
N SER A 540 21.42 24.82 3.60
CA SER A 540 22.76 25.40 3.69
C SER A 540 23.61 25.10 2.45
N ARG A 541 23.42 23.94 1.81
CA ARG A 541 24.04 23.63 0.51
C ARG A 541 23.56 24.57 -0.59
N LEU A 542 22.25 24.86 -0.64
CA LEU A 542 21.65 25.75 -1.64
C LEU A 542 22.12 27.20 -1.46
N LEU A 543 22.11 27.70 -0.22
CA LEU A 543 22.40 29.11 0.09
C LEU A 543 23.89 29.40 0.30
N GLY A 544 24.72 28.37 0.54
CA GLY A 544 26.11 28.55 0.96
C GLY A 544 26.27 29.26 2.32
N ARG A 545 25.20 29.28 3.13
CA ARG A 545 25.09 29.99 4.41
C ARG A 545 24.50 29.07 5.49
N PRO A 546 24.63 29.39 6.79
CA PRO A 546 23.95 28.63 7.84
C PRO A 546 22.44 28.47 7.56
N PRO A 547 21.80 27.35 7.95
CA PRO A 547 20.39 27.08 7.67
C PRO A 547 19.45 27.86 8.61
N VAL A 548 19.74 29.14 8.81
CA VAL A 548 19.00 30.12 9.59
C VAL A 548 18.94 31.39 8.76
N MET A 549 17.74 31.94 8.59
CA MET A 549 17.54 33.14 7.76
C MET A 549 16.63 34.17 8.43
N VAL A 550 16.76 35.42 8.00
CA VAL A 550 15.85 36.51 8.37
C VAL A 550 14.84 36.72 7.25
N ALA A 551 13.57 36.44 7.54
CA ALA A 551 12.49 36.60 6.57
C ALA A 551 12.21 38.08 6.23
N GLY A 552 11.60 38.31 5.07
CA GLY A 552 11.16 39.61 4.62
C GLY A 552 10.02 40.13 5.48
N MET A 553 10.26 41.22 6.21
CA MET A 553 9.33 41.81 7.16
C MET A 553 9.24 43.31 6.93
N THR A 554 8.05 43.81 6.61
CA THR A 554 7.78 45.26 6.70
C THR A 554 7.40 45.60 8.14
N PRO A 555 8.05 46.58 8.81
CA PRO A 555 9.05 47.52 8.28
C PRO A 555 10.52 47.08 8.42
N SER A 556 10.83 46.06 9.22
CA SER A 556 12.20 45.76 9.68
C SER A 556 13.24 45.54 8.59
N THR A 557 12.94 44.69 7.59
CA THR A 557 13.89 44.36 6.52
C THR A 557 13.76 45.26 5.30
N VAL A 558 13.21 46.47 5.47
CA VAL A 558 13.27 47.56 4.48
C VAL A 558 14.54 48.41 4.66
N SER A 559 15.15 48.39 5.86
CA SER A 559 16.41 49.10 6.15
C SER A 559 17.58 48.47 5.39
N ALA A 560 18.35 49.31 4.70
CA ALA A 560 19.56 48.86 4.00
C ALA A 560 20.63 48.43 5.02
N GLU A 561 20.74 49.18 6.11
CA GLU A 561 21.69 48.96 7.20
C GLU A 561 21.45 47.61 7.87
N PHE A 562 20.19 47.29 8.19
CA PHE A 562 19.84 46.02 8.80
C PHE A 562 20.07 44.84 7.85
N VAL A 563 19.62 44.96 6.59
CA VAL A 563 19.83 43.91 5.59
C VAL A 563 21.32 43.64 5.38
N SER A 564 22.13 44.69 5.23
CA SER A 564 23.57 44.59 5.03
C SER A 564 24.28 43.98 6.25
N ALA A 565 23.89 44.37 7.46
CA ALA A 565 24.46 43.83 8.70
C ALA A 565 24.24 42.31 8.80
N VAL A 566 23.06 41.81 8.44
CA VAL A 566 22.77 40.37 8.45
C VAL A 566 23.54 39.62 7.36
N ILE A 567 23.66 40.20 6.16
CA ILE A 567 24.47 39.63 5.07
C ILE A 567 25.94 39.49 5.50
N ASN A 568 26.51 40.55 6.09
CA ASN A 568 27.90 40.57 6.57
C ASN A 568 28.14 39.65 7.77
N ALA A 569 27.10 39.41 8.58
CA ALA A 569 27.15 38.39 9.62
C ALA A 569 27.13 36.95 9.07
N GLY A 570 27.01 36.78 7.76
CA GLY A 570 27.05 35.48 7.07
C GLY A 570 25.70 34.78 6.95
N TYR A 571 24.58 35.43 7.29
CA TYR A 571 23.24 34.84 7.23
C TYR A 571 22.48 35.26 5.99
N HIS A 572 21.51 34.44 5.58
CA HIS A 572 20.58 34.79 4.51
C HIS A 572 19.49 35.72 5.03
N ILE A 573 19.11 36.73 4.24
CA ILE A 573 18.04 37.67 4.56
C ILE A 573 17.29 38.09 3.31
N GLU A 574 15.98 38.28 3.45
CA GLU A 574 15.14 38.82 2.38
C GLU A 574 14.90 40.32 2.59
N LEU A 575 15.26 41.13 1.59
CA LEU A 575 14.84 42.54 1.50
C LEU A 575 13.33 42.59 1.34
N SER A 576 12.61 43.28 2.23
CA SER A 576 11.17 43.42 2.10
C SER A 576 10.81 44.37 0.95
N GLY A 577 10.11 43.86 -0.05
CA GLY A 577 9.55 44.66 -1.14
C GLY A 577 8.48 45.64 -0.67
N GLY A 578 7.80 45.38 0.45
CA GLY A 578 6.64 46.18 0.89
C GLY A 578 6.88 47.68 1.14
N GLY A 579 8.15 48.11 1.25
CA GLY A 579 8.53 49.52 1.39
C GLY A 579 8.93 50.24 0.10
N HIS A 580 8.85 49.58 -1.07
CA HIS A 580 9.38 50.09 -2.34
C HIS A 580 8.27 50.17 -3.39
N PHE A 581 7.78 51.39 -3.63
CA PHE A 581 6.60 51.66 -4.45
C PHE A 581 6.91 52.01 -5.92
N SER A 582 8.17 51.98 -6.31
CA SER A 582 8.63 52.20 -7.68
C SER A 582 9.94 51.45 -7.93
N GLU A 583 10.23 51.17 -9.20
CA GLU A 583 11.50 50.54 -9.60
C GLU A 583 12.73 51.36 -9.16
N PRO A 584 12.77 52.70 -9.33
CA PRO A 584 13.88 53.51 -8.84
C PRO A 584 14.10 53.40 -7.32
N MET A 585 13.03 53.30 -6.52
CA MET A 585 13.15 53.12 -5.07
C MET A 585 13.76 51.76 -4.71
N LEU A 586 13.35 50.70 -5.42
CA LEU A 586 13.89 49.37 -5.20
C LEU A 586 15.37 49.30 -5.61
N ARG A 587 15.72 49.88 -6.76
CA ARG A 587 17.11 49.96 -7.24
C ARG A 587 18.00 50.75 -6.30
N ASP A 588 17.58 51.94 -5.87
CA ASP A 588 18.32 52.74 -4.88
C ASP A 588 18.55 51.97 -3.58
N LYS A 589 17.56 51.18 -3.14
CA LYS A 589 17.71 50.32 -1.97
C LYS A 589 18.74 49.22 -2.18
N VAL A 590 18.66 48.50 -3.31
CA VAL A 590 19.61 47.45 -3.67
C VAL A 590 21.03 48.02 -3.75
N ASP A 591 21.22 49.16 -4.42
CA ASP A 591 22.51 49.84 -4.54
C ASP A 591 23.09 50.23 -3.17
N LYS A 592 22.25 50.72 -2.25
CA LYS A 592 22.68 51.02 -0.87
C LYS A 592 23.16 49.78 -0.13
N ILE A 593 22.47 48.65 -0.28
CA ILE A 593 22.89 47.39 0.34
C ILE A 593 24.21 46.91 -0.26
N LEU A 594 24.33 46.93 -1.59
CA LEU A 594 25.54 46.48 -2.29
C LEU A 594 26.78 47.30 -1.94
N LYS A 595 26.63 48.58 -1.58
CA LYS A 595 27.72 49.43 -1.07
C LYS A 595 28.16 49.09 0.36
N LEU A 596 27.33 48.39 1.13
CA LEU A 596 27.56 48.08 2.55
C LEU A 596 27.97 46.62 2.78
N VAL A 597 27.87 45.75 1.77
CA VAL A 597 28.19 44.32 1.87
C VAL A 597 29.47 43.97 1.12
N GLU A 598 30.11 42.86 1.50
CA GLU A 598 31.31 42.38 0.83
C GLU A 598 31.04 41.94 -0.62
N ALA A 599 32.05 42.12 -1.49
CA ALA A 599 31.98 41.68 -2.87
C ALA A 599 31.69 40.17 -2.97
N GLY A 600 30.77 39.79 -3.85
CA GLY A 600 30.26 38.42 -3.96
C GLY A 600 29.00 38.14 -3.14
N SER A 601 28.56 39.09 -2.31
CA SER A 601 27.24 39.03 -1.67
C SER A 601 26.09 39.21 -2.67
N SER A 602 24.94 38.65 -2.32
CA SER A 602 23.75 38.59 -3.16
C SER A 602 22.52 39.13 -2.43
N ILE A 603 21.48 39.45 -3.21
CA ILE A 603 20.22 39.98 -2.71
C ILE A 603 19.07 39.02 -3.05
N THR A 604 18.27 38.70 -2.05
CA THR A 604 16.96 38.08 -2.21
C THR A 604 15.89 39.06 -1.80
N VAL A 605 14.82 39.16 -2.59
CA VAL A 605 13.71 40.09 -2.33
C VAL A 605 12.43 39.32 -2.02
N ASN A 606 11.76 39.71 -0.94
CA ASN A 606 10.42 39.24 -0.62
C ASN A 606 9.37 40.18 -1.23
N SER A 607 8.73 39.72 -2.30
CA SER A 607 7.66 40.44 -3.01
C SER A 607 6.29 40.01 -2.49
N ILE A 608 5.36 40.96 -2.35
CA ILE A 608 4.03 40.74 -1.76
C ILE A 608 3.04 40.42 -2.89
N TYR A 609 2.68 39.15 -3.06
CA TYR A 609 1.85 38.69 -4.19
C TYR A 609 0.41 39.24 -4.14
N VAL A 610 -0.19 39.31 -2.95
CA VAL A 610 -1.55 39.87 -2.77
C VAL A 610 -1.65 41.38 -3.08
N ASN A 611 -0.54 42.07 -3.33
CA ASN A 611 -0.54 43.46 -3.77
C ASN A 611 -0.12 43.53 -5.26
N PRO A 612 -1.07 43.50 -6.22
CA PRO A 612 -0.76 43.49 -7.65
C PRO A 612 0.05 44.70 -8.10
N PHE A 613 -0.16 45.87 -7.49
CA PHE A 613 0.60 47.08 -7.81
C PHE A 613 2.09 46.89 -7.52
N LEU A 614 2.42 46.42 -6.31
CA LEU A 614 3.80 46.15 -5.93
C LEU A 614 4.39 45.00 -6.75
N TRP A 615 3.62 43.94 -6.99
CA TRP A 615 4.07 42.80 -7.78
C TRP A 615 4.47 43.20 -9.21
N ASN A 616 3.62 43.98 -9.89
CA ASN A 616 3.86 44.44 -11.27
C ASN A 616 5.03 45.40 -11.41
N ILE A 617 5.53 45.97 -10.31
CA ILE A 617 6.74 46.80 -10.27
C ILE A 617 7.94 45.94 -9.90
N GLN A 618 7.83 45.16 -8.82
CA GLN A 618 8.94 44.44 -8.22
C GLN A 618 9.39 43.29 -9.10
N TYR A 619 8.47 42.45 -9.57
CA TYR A 619 8.82 41.25 -10.32
C TYR A 619 9.59 41.56 -11.61
N PRO A 620 9.14 42.48 -12.49
CA PRO A 620 9.92 42.88 -13.66
C PRO A 620 11.24 43.57 -13.32
N ALA A 621 11.28 44.41 -12.28
CA ALA A 621 12.51 45.10 -11.86
C ALA A 621 13.57 44.10 -11.39
N LEU A 622 13.20 43.06 -10.64
CA LEU A 622 14.13 42.00 -10.22
C LEU A 622 14.74 41.27 -11.41
N GLN A 623 13.91 40.97 -12.42
CA GLN A 623 14.35 40.34 -13.66
C GLN A 623 15.32 41.24 -14.44
N ALA A 624 15.00 42.53 -14.58
CA ALA A 624 15.85 43.51 -15.25
C ALA A 624 17.22 43.64 -14.54
N MET A 625 17.21 43.88 -13.22
CA MET A 625 18.42 43.97 -12.42
C MET A 625 19.30 42.72 -12.55
N ARG A 626 18.70 41.52 -12.56
CA ARG A 626 19.47 40.28 -12.77
C ARG A 626 20.13 40.21 -14.15
N ARG A 627 19.40 40.58 -15.22
CA ARG A 627 19.96 40.63 -16.59
C ARG A 627 21.07 41.68 -16.73
N GLU A 628 20.99 42.77 -15.96
CA GLU A 628 22.02 43.81 -15.89
C GLU A 628 23.27 43.39 -15.10
N GLY A 629 23.28 42.20 -14.50
CA GLY A 629 24.42 41.68 -13.73
C GLY A 629 24.41 42.04 -12.25
N ILE A 630 23.35 42.68 -11.75
CA ILE A 630 23.17 42.91 -10.31
C ILE A 630 22.96 41.54 -9.64
N PRO A 631 23.59 41.26 -8.47
CA PRO A 631 23.59 39.92 -7.85
C PRO A 631 22.27 39.60 -7.14
N MET A 632 21.15 39.72 -7.86
CA MET A 632 19.84 39.22 -7.46
C MET A 632 19.86 37.69 -7.50
N GLU A 633 19.79 37.03 -6.35
CA GLU A 633 19.96 35.57 -6.26
C GLU A 633 18.63 34.83 -6.03
N GLY A 634 17.68 35.47 -5.35
CA GLY A 634 16.41 34.83 -5.02
C GLY A 634 15.20 35.76 -5.05
N LEU A 635 14.04 35.12 -5.21
CA LEU A 635 12.72 35.73 -5.09
C LEU A 635 11.93 34.97 -4.03
N CYS A 636 11.44 35.65 -3.00
CA CYS A 636 10.41 35.10 -2.12
C CYS A 636 9.06 35.70 -2.48
N ILE A 637 8.06 34.85 -2.69
CA ILE A 637 6.67 35.22 -2.89
C ILE A 637 5.96 35.11 -1.54
N GLY A 638 5.74 36.27 -0.91
CA GLY A 638 5.06 36.40 0.37
C GLY A 638 3.60 36.80 0.23
N ALA A 639 2.81 36.53 1.27
CA ALA A 639 1.41 36.92 1.39
C ALA A 639 0.56 36.48 0.19
N GLY A 640 0.43 35.16 0.03
CA GLY A 640 -0.25 34.53 -1.10
C GLY A 640 0.71 33.60 -1.84
N VAL A 641 0.17 32.50 -2.36
CA VAL A 641 0.87 31.61 -3.30
C VAL A 641 0.09 31.66 -4.62
N PRO A 642 0.75 31.87 -5.77
CA PRO A 642 0.10 31.88 -7.07
C PRO A 642 -0.64 30.55 -7.37
N SER A 643 -1.49 30.56 -8.40
CA SER A 643 -2.04 29.30 -8.93
C SER A 643 -0.93 28.43 -9.51
N PHE A 644 -1.20 27.15 -9.71
CA PHE A 644 -0.22 26.16 -10.18
C PHE A 644 0.45 26.61 -11.50
N ASP A 645 -0.36 27.01 -12.49
CA ASP A 645 0.13 27.46 -13.80
C ASP A 645 1.00 28.72 -13.68
N VAL A 646 0.53 29.72 -12.90
CA VAL A 646 1.27 30.97 -12.70
C VAL A 646 2.58 30.73 -11.92
N CYS A 647 2.57 29.84 -10.93
CA CYS A 647 3.77 29.41 -10.23
C CYS A 647 4.77 28.76 -11.19
N ASN A 648 4.32 27.85 -12.04
CA ASN A 648 5.18 27.19 -13.03
C ASN A 648 5.79 28.18 -14.02
N ASP A 649 4.99 29.13 -14.52
CA ASP A 649 5.47 30.19 -15.41
C ASP A 649 6.51 31.07 -14.72
N ILE A 650 6.27 31.47 -13.46
CA ILE A 650 7.23 32.25 -12.67
C ILE A 650 8.53 31.46 -12.49
N ILE A 651 8.44 30.18 -12.09
CA ILE A 651 9.59 29.30 -11.86
C ILE A 651 10.42 29.12 -13.14
N ALA A 652 9.76 28.89 -14.28
CA ALA A 652 10.42 28.77 -15.58
C ALA A 652 11.19 30.04 -15.93
N HIS A 653 10.54 31.21 -15.83
CA HIS A 653 11.16 32.49 -16.17
C HIS A 653 12.32 32.87 -15.25
N ILE A 654 12.18 32.75 -13.93
CA ILE A 654 13.29 33.11 -13.02
C ILE A 654 14.48 32.14 -13.17
N ARG A 655 14.21 30.86 -13.47
CA ARG A 655 15.26 29.87 -13.77
C ARG A 655 16.01 30.23 -15.04
N GLU A 656 15.30 30.61 -16.11
CA GLU A 656 15.89 31.07 -17.37
C GLU A 656 16.80 32.29 -17.18
N ILE A 657 16.38 33.25 -16.33
CA ILE A 657 17.13 34.47 -16.03
C ILE A 657 18.31 34.19 -15.05
N GLY A 658 18.38 32.99 -14.48
CA GLY A 658 19.48 32.55 -13.65
C GLY A 658 19.37 32.91 -12.16
N PHE A 659 18.15 33.08 -11.64
CA PHE A 659 17.93 33.05 -10.18
C PHE A 659 18.24 31.65 -9.63
N ARG A 660 18.79 31.57 -8.41
CA ARG A 660 19.17 30.29 -7.80
C ARG A 660 18.07 29.65 -6.97
N HIS A 661 17.18 30.44 -6.40
CA HIS A 661 16.10 29.93 -5.55
C HIS A 661 14.84 30.78 -5.60
N ILE A 662 13.72 30.12 -5.31
CA ILE A 662 12.43 30.74 -5.06
C ILE A 662 11.93 30.30 -3.67
N GLY A 663 11.40 31.25 -2.91
CA GLY A 663 10.71 30.99 -1.65
C GLY A 663 9.21 31.16 -1.81
N LEU A 664 8.43 30.22 -1.29
CA LEU A 664 6.96 30.33 -1.18
C LEU A 664 6.57 30.28 0.30
N LYS A 665 5.61 31.10 0.72
CA LYS A 665 5.12 31.15 2.11
C LYS A 665 3.66 30.64 2.18
N PRO A 666 3.43 29.30 2.08
CA PRO A 666 2.09 28.75 2.13
C PRO A 666 1.48 28.90 3.53
N GLY A 667 0.22 29.33 3.59
CA GLY A 667 -0.52 29.53 4.85
C GLY A 667 -1.45 28.38 5.24
N SER A 668 -1.64 27.39 4.37
CA SER A 668 -2.59 26.29 4.56
C SER A 668 -2.11 24.99 3.91
N VAL A 669 -2.68 23.85 4.31
CA VAL A 669 -2.39 22.55 3.71
C VAL A 669 -2.76 22.50 2.23
N SER A 670 -3.85 23.16 1.82
CA SER A 670 -4.22 23.22 0.40
C SER A 670 -3.17 23.96 -0.42
N THR A 671 -2.59 25.02 0.13
CA THR A 671 -1.54 25.79 -0.52
C THR A 671 -0.17 25.09 -0.50
N ILE A 672 0.09 24.16 0.44
CA ILE A 672 1.31 23.32 0.42
C ILE A 672 1.25 22.25 -0.69
N ARG A 673 0.04 21.77 -1.00
CA ARG A 673 -0.19 20.70 -1.99
C ARG A 673 -0.28 21.21 -3.44
N LEU A 674 -0.59 22.49 -3.58
CA LEU A 674 -0.66 23.22 -4.84
C LEU A 674 0.77 23.51 -5.30
#